data_AF-A0A0W0SVA1-F1
#
_entry.id   AF-A0A0W0SVA1-F1
#
_cell.length_a   1.000
_cell.length_b   1.000
_cell.length_c   1.000
_cell.angle_alpha   90.00
_cell.angle_beta   90.00
_cell.angle_gamma   90.00
#
_symmetry.space_group_name_H-M   'P 1'
#
loop_
_entity.id
_entity.type
_entity.pdbx_description
1 polymer ?
#
loop_
_entity_poly.entity_id
_entity_poly.type
_entity_poly.pdbx_seq_one_letter_code
_entity_poly.pdbx_strand_id
1 'polypeptide(L)'
;MTTFKKISSNYVEVQKKLNLPSAFSMPQASLEEYEEQIDKDLPRTSYLSFEHTADEIKTNLQDSSHLNAETRSYTQGNFDGGVLTDSGLKTSPKFLETATLASAEGTADDICGSLRIAYVDDDGNNCAFAVSYIRNDPDPKKQEPFVPVEQRKRFFAVAIIKNTTAPPKEREVCYITHPTFLSEEQIQEKDKYTQDIEDNAIPEEINKILNSKKFASLLNGLFNGNSLNMAYFKELDARLQQNQNIDNRDFKKAKLEELVNFTKANLNSSPEDQLLLESLDEIMMQSSSDINFYRTGDFEEHLETVIEIISKHDQDKTLLNKFTLTANAVRLELKVAETDEKKPHIRQVLLAQANILRTLRDTPEIQPEAEFYTHYKTKTVEDMVEIATFEQSNEHRQASTMLNELIRKARDNLNGNEALKLYLDAIELRSLTEPDFYQNGFIKTLETVYGTIDQYIGMTQQEQLERQLLNNKLTFQAIVLDHFSKISEEEITKFAPPELQSPQRDTGDLTPMQQLDHYPWRKWLKAEATKIRFMRDHSQTEIVDYKKATSNDELHTTAFRRSKELHDKLESLERQLQQLLDTKVLKQEKAAELREILIEKQKNIQFLIKSSPDSAEKYREMTFSSLISNLLIDGLKSKTEEITSIAKENLKRLEKKKPIAPENVDDNFWQRNRNAILIGAFALVTVISLVLIITGVLAPLGLALEAGTATIMAISGAAGAGAIALSAGVKTAYDEKKFSDAIAPIERYKSNKAKIESQFKVDIETIKQNFSELSPTVLQLSTSIETSVESEEIGIAVENIESIIEQAIEYSNEIDTQLIALPEELEHAKKFVSSIGMSGTTSGEVVISKPKAEPTQVVDVTTIIESKV
;
A
#
# COMPACT_ATOMS: atom_id res chain seq x y z
N MET A 1 -46.71 -16.83 6.71
CA MET A 1 -45.62 -17.34 5.86
C MET A 1 -44.92 -16.15 5.25
N THR A 2 -43.59 -16.13 5.28
CA THR A 2 -42.82 -15.09 4.60
C THR A 2 -42.65 -15.51 3.15
N THR A 3 -42.96 -14.61 2.23
CA THR A 3 -42.77 -14.85 0.80
C THR A 3 -41.48 -14.18 0.35
N PHE A 4 -40.51 -14.97 -0.13
CA PHE A 4 -39.27 -14.49 -0.72
C PHE A 4 -39.53 -13.94 -2.13
N LYS A 5 -38.66 -13.04 -2.58
CA LYS A 5 -38.67 -12.52 -3.94
C LYS A 5 -37.57 -13.19 -4.75
N LYS A 6 -37.93 -13.81 -5.87
CA LYS A 6 -37.00 -14.28 -6.90
C LYS A 6 -37.02 -13.31 -8.07
N ILE A 7 -35.84 -12.89 -8.49
CA ILE A 7 -35.62 -12.06 -9.67
C ILE A 7 -34.75 -12.87 -10.63
N SER A 8 -35.26 -13.15 -11.83
CA SER A 8 -34.50 -13.88 -12.86
C SER A 8 -34.45 -13.09 -14.16
N SER A 9 -33.25 -12.68 -14.58
CA SER A 9 -33.01 -11.91 -15.80
C SER A 9 -31.51 -11.93 -16.16
N ASN A 10 -31.06 -11.11 -17.11
CA ASN A 10 -29.64 -10.88 -17.30
C ASN A 10 -29.04 -10.01 -16.18
N TYR A 11 -27.71 -10.02 -16.05
CA TYR A 11 -27.00 -9.31 -14.98
C TYR A 11 -27.33 -7.82 -14.89
N VAL A 12 -27.38 -7.11 -16.03
CA VAL A 12 -27.63 -5.66 -16.07
C VAL A 12 -29.03 -5.32 -15.53
N GLU A 13 -30.03 -6.12 -15.90
CA GLU A 13 -31.41 -5.94 -15.44
C GLU A 13 -31.56 -6.26 -13.95
N VAL A 14 -30.92 -7.32 -13.45
CA VAL A 14 -30.92 -7.64 -12.01
C VAL A 14 -30.21 -6.55 -11.22
N GLN A 15 -29.03 -6.11 -11.65
CA GLN A 15 -28.28 -5.01 -11.03
C GLN A 15 -29.13 -3.73 -10.93
N LYS A 16 -29.79 -3.34 -12.02
CA LYS A 16 -30.70 -2.19 -12.05
C LYS A 16 -31.86 -2.35 -11.08
N LYS A 17 -32.50 -3.52 -11.08
CA LYS A 17 -33.61 -3.83 -10.15
C LYS A 17 -33.18 -3.79 -8.70
N LEU A 18 -31.93 -4.12 -8.38
CA LEU A 18 -31.37 -4.02 -7.03
C LEU A 18 -30.87 -2.62 -6.68
N ASN A 19 -31.06 -1.62 -7.56
CA ASN A 19 -30.52 -0.26 -7.40
C ASN A 19 -29.00 -0.22 -7.19
N LEU A 20 -28.27 -1.18 -7.76
CA LEU A 20 -26.81 -1.21 -7.69
C LEU A 20 -26.20 -0.21 -8.70
N PRO A 21 -25.02 0.38 -8.41
CA PRO A 21 -24.38 1.35 -9.29
C PRO A 21 -24.16 0.78 -10.70
N SER A 22 -24.57 1.51 -11.75
CA SER A 22 -24.43 1.07 -13.15
C SER A 22 -22.99 0.73 -13.53
N ALA A 23 -22.00 1.32 -12.84
CA ALA A 23 -20.58 1.06 -13.03
C ALA A 23 -20.20 -0.42 -12.94
N PHE A 24 -20.96 -1.25 -12.23
CA PHE A 24 -20.64 -2.68 -12.10
C PHE A 24 -20.81 -3.47 -13.42
N SER A 25 -21.48 -2.90 -14.42
CA SER A 25 -21.63 -3.49 -15.76
C SER A 25 -21.14 -2.57 -16.88
N MET A 26 -20.45 -1.48 -16.54
CA MET A 26 -19.82 -0.62 -17.54
C MET A 26 -18.50 -1.26 -18.01
N PRO A 27 -18.15 -1.15 -19.31
CA PRO A 27 -16.87 -1.62 -19.80
C PRO A 27 -15.71 -0.84 -19.18
N GLN A 28 -14.59 -1.52 -18.93
CA GLN A 28 -13.31 -0.90 -18.56
C GLN A 28 -12.73 -0.08 -19.71
N ALA A 29 -11.86 0.89 -19.39
CA ALA A 29 -11.25 1.75 -20.39
C ALA A 29 -10.18 1.03 -21.25
N SER A 30 -9.56 -0.02 -20.70
CA SER A 30 -8.54 -0.82 -21.40
C SER A 30 -8.57 -2.31 -21.02
N LEU A 31 -7.82 -3.14 -21.74
CA LEU A 31 -7.63 -4.55 -21.39
C LEU A 31 -6.88 -4.70 -20.07
N GLU A 32 -5.84 -3.89 -19.87
CA GLU A 32 -5.00 -3.92 -18.68
C GLU A 32 -5.81 -3.59 -17.42
N GLU A 33 -6.73 -2.62 -17.49
CA GLU A 33 -7.63 -2.32 -16.36
C GLU A 33 -8.59 -3.49 -16.07
N TYR A 34 -9.10 -4.16 -17.12
CA TYR A 34 -9.96 -5.33 -16.97
C TYR A 34 -9.22 -6.51 -16.31
N GLU A 35 -8.03 -6.83 -16.81
CA GLU A 35 -7.17 -7.89 -16.27
C GLU A 35 -6.70 -7.58 -14.84
N GLU A 36 -6.33 -6.33 -14.54
CA GLU A 36 -5.95 -5.91 -13.19
C GLU A 36 -7.08 -6.12 -12.17
N GLN A 37 -8.34 -5.89 -12.56
CA GLN A 37 -9.47 -6.15 -11.67
C GLN A 37 -9.70 -7.64 -11.42
N ILE A 38 -9.48 -8.48 -12.43
CA ILE A 38 -9.56 -9.94 -12.29
C ILE A 38 -8.42 -10.44 -11.39
N ASP A 39 -7.19 -10.02 -11.64
CA ASP A 39 -6.01 -10.45 -10.87
C ASP A 39 -6.11 -10.09 -9.38
N LYS A 40 -6.81 -8.99 -9.05
CA LYS A 40 -7.12 -8.62 -7.66
C LYS A 40 -8.19 -9.48 -7.02
N ASP A 41 -9.05 -10.12 -7.80
CA ASP A 41 -10.22 -10.85 -7.30
C ASP A 41 -9.99 -12.37 -7.19
N LEU A 42 -9.19 -12.95 -8.09
CA LEU A 42 -8.89 -14.39 -8.07
C LEU A 42 -8.28 -14.88 -6.74
N PRO A 43 -7.33 -14.17 -6.09
CA PRO A 43 -6.81 -14.58 -4.80
C PRO A 43 -7.83 -14.51 -3.66
N ARG A 44 -8.95 -13.78 -3.86
CA ARG A 44 -10.01 -13.58 -2.86
C ARG A 44 -11.19 -14.52 -3.06
N THR A 45 -11.23 -15.20 -4.19
CA THR A 45 -12.33 -16.10 -4.61
C THR A 45 -12.07 -17.50 -4.07
N SER A 46 -13.11 -18.13 -3.51
CA SER A 46 -13.10 -19.57 -3.21
C SER A 46 -13.65 -20.35 -4.40
N TYR A 47 -13.06 -21.50 -4.70
CA TYR A 47 -13.40 -22.29 -5.90
C TYR A 47 -14.11 -23.59 -5.52
N LEU A 48 -15.01 -24.05 -6.38
CA LEU A 48 -15.69 -25.33 -6.26
C LEU A 48 -15.71 -26.04 -7.61
N SER A 49 -14.90 -27.08 -7.74
CA SER A 49 -15.08 -28.07 -8.79
C SER A 49 -14.64 -29.45 -8.34
N PHE A 50 -15.35 -30.46 -8.82
CA PHE A 50 -15.01 -31.86 -8.60
C PHE A 50 -14.21 -32.45 -9.76
N GLU A 51 -14.06 -31.71 -10.86
CA GLU A 51 -13.41 -32.16 -12.10
C GLU A 51 -12.19 -31.31 -12.44
N HIS A 52 -12.24 -30.01 -12.13
CA HIS A 52 -11.17 -29.05 -12.39
C HIS A 52 -10.46 -28.65 -11.11
N THR A 53 -9.18 -28.32 -11.24
CA THR A 53 -8.37 -27.66 -10.22
C THR A 53 -8.71 -26.17 -10.14
N ALA A 54 -8.39 -25.53 -9.01
CA ALA A 54 -8.54 -24.09 -8.84
C ALA A 54 -7.75 -23.30 -9.90
N ASP A 55 -6.57 -23.77 -10.30
CA ASP A 55 -5.74 -23.09 -11.29
C ASP A 55 -6.32 -23.21 -12.72
N GLU A 56 -6.94 -24.35 -13.06
CA GLU A 56 -7.70 -24.46 -14.31
C GLU A 56 -8.91 -23.52 -14.32
N ILE A 57 -9.64 -23.43 -13.20
CA ILE A 57 -10.77 -22.47 -13.09
C ILE A 57 -10.27 -21.04 -13.22
N LYS A 58 -9.19 -20.65 -12.52
CA LYS A 58 -8.58 -19.30 -12.64
C LYS A 58 -8.22 -18.99 -14.09
N THR A 59 -7.57 -19.94 -14.77
CA THR A 59 -7.19 -19.80 -16.17
C THR A 59 -8.42 -19.55 -17.05
N ASN A 60 -9.49 -20.33 -16.84
CA ASN A 60 -10.75 -20.18 -17.58
C ASN A 60 -11.46 -18.86 -17.27
N LEU A 61 -11.37 -18.37 -16.03
CA LEU A 61 -11.95 -17.08 -15.61
C LEU A 61 -11.16 -15.88 -16.15
N GLN A 62 -9.84 -16.02 -16.31
CA GLN A 62 -8.95 -14.99 -16.89
C GLN A 62 -9.07 -14.90 -18.42
N ASP A 63 -9.55 -15.95 -19.09
CA ASP A 63 -9.71 -15.94 -20.53
C ASP A 63 -10.68 -14.83 -20.95
N SER A 64 -10.15 -13.83 -21.63
CA SER A 64 -10.88 -12.69 -22.18
C SER A 64 -10.83 -12.64 -23.71
N SER A 65 -10.30 -13.70 -24.35
CA SER A 65 -10.07 -13.76 -25.79
C SER A 65 -11.36 -13.68 -26.62
N HIS A 66 -12.49 -14.07 -26.04
CA HIS A 66 -13.83 -13.95 -26.63
C HIS A 66 -14.48 -12.57 -26.44
N LEU A 67 -13.90 -11.67 -25.64
CA LEU A 67 -14.46 -10.36 -25.32
C LEU A 67 -13.87 -9.24 -26.19
N ASN A 68 -14.76 -8.39 -26.74
CA ASN A 68 -14.37 -7.16 -27.41
C ASN A 68 -14.28 -5.98 -26.42
N ALA A 69 -13.65 -4.87 -26.82
CA ALA A 69 -13.44 -3.70 -25.95
C ALA A 69 -14.74 -3.13 -25.34
N GLU A 70 -15.87 -3.18 -26.06
CA GLU A 70 -17.17 -2.67 -25.59
C GLU A 70 -17.88 -3.61 -24.60
N THR A 71 -17.36 -4.82 -24.41
CA THR A 71 -17.98 -5.87 -23.58
C THR A 71 -17.11 -6.32 -22.40
N ARG A 72 -15.86 -5.85 -22.33
CA ARG A 72 -14.93 -6.06 -21.21
C ARG A 72 -15.43 -5.31 -19.99
N SER A 73 -16.33 -5.92 -19.25
CA SER A 73 -16.88 -5.39 -18.02
C SER A 73 -16.71 -6.37 -16.88
N TYR A 74 -15.90 -5.97 -15.91
CA TYR A 74 -15.65 -6.70 -14.69
C TYR A 74 -15.78 -5.83 -13.45
N THR A 75 -16.18 -6.42 -12.33
CA THR A 75 -16.18 -5.81 -11.01
C THR A 75 -15.91 -6.92 -10.02
N GLN A 76 -15.08 -6.64 -9.02
CA GLN A 76 -14.72 -7.62 -8.00
C GLN A 76 -15.99 -8.18 -7.33
N GLY A 77 -16.06 -9.50 -7.21
CA GLY A 77 -17.23 -10.25 -6.78
C GLY A 77 -18.16 -10.72 -7.92
N ASN A 78 -17.78 -10.55 -9.19
CA ASN A 78 -18.53 -11.10 -10.32
C ASN A 78 -18.36 -12.62 -10.45
N PHE A 79 -17.15 -13.13 -10.23
CA PHE A 79 -16.87 -14.57 -10.34
C PHE A 79 -17.41 -15.39 -9.17
N ASP A 80 -17.64 -14.76 -8.02
CA ASP A 80 -18.14 -15.43 -6.82
C ASP A 80 -19.57 -15.02 -6.43
N GLY A 81 -20.16 -14.05 -7.15
CA GLY A 81 -21.53 -13.56 -6.96
C GLY A 81 -21.70 -12.55 -5.84
N GLY A 82 -20.64 -12.26 -5.08
CA GLY A 82 -20.67 -11.39 -3.90
C GLY A 82 -21.03 -9.94 -4.23
N VAL A 83 -20.79 -9.48 -5.46
CA VAL A 83 -21.18 -8.13 -5.91
C VAL A 83 -22.69 -7.90 -5.83
N LEU A 84 -23.51 -8.94 -6.05
CA LEU A 84 -24.97 -8.82 -6.02
C LEU A 84 -25.51 -8.97 -4.60
N THR A 85 -24.96 -9.88 -3.80
CA THR A 85 -25.46 -10.13 -2.45
C THR A 85 -24.92 -9.11 -1.44
N ASP A 86 -23.61 -8.89 -1.38
CA ASP A 86 -23.02 -8.07 -0.32
C ASP A 86 -23.19 -6.58 -0.54
N SER A 87 -23.07 -6.10 -1.78
CA SER A 87 -23.37 -4.70 -2.08
C SER A 87 -24.87 -4.43 -1.90
N GLY A 88 -25.73 -5.36 -2.33
CA GLY A 88 -27.19 -5.25 -2.11
C GLY A 88 -27.54 -5.22 -0.62
N LEU A 89 -26.93 -6.09 0.18
CA LEU A 89 -27.16 -6.15 1.61
C LEU A 89 -26.66 -4.89 2.33
N LYS A 90 -25.43 -4.46 2.06
CA LYS A 90 -24.79 -3.31 2.73
C LYS A 90 -25.44 -1.96 2.37
N THR A 91 -26.11 -1.88 1.23
CA THR A 91 -26.87 -0.69 0.81
C THR A 91 -28.32 -0.72 1.31
N SER A 92 -28.80 -1.83 1.89
CA SER A 92 -30.15 -1.92 2.42
C SER A 92 -30.32 -1.07 3.69
N PRO A 93 -31.48 -0.42 3.90
CA PRO A 93 -31.76 0.31 5.13
C PRO A 93 -31.65 -0.56 6.39
N LYS A 94 -31.99 -1.85 6.27
CA LYS A 94 -31.94 -2.82 7.37
C LYS A 94 -30.51 -3.05 7.86
N PHE A 95 -29.51 -2.94 6.99
CA PHE A 95 -28.11 -3.07 7.38
C PHE A 95 -27.67 -1.98 8.35
N LEU A 96 -27.97 -0.72 8.03
CA LEU A 96 -27.61 0.42 8.88
C LEU A 96 -28.31 0.36 10.25
N GLU A 97 -29.59 -0.02 10.28
CA GLU A 97 -30.36 -0.23 11.52
C GLU A 97 -29.70 -1.30 12.40
N THR A 98 -29.47 -2.48 11.83
CA THR A 98 -28.93 -3.62 12.55
C THR A 98 -27.49 -3.36 13.01
N ALA A 99 -26.65 -2.71 12.18
CA ALA A 99 -25.25 -2.40 12.51
C ALA A 99 -25.15 -1.49 13.73
N THR A 100 -26.05 -0.51 13.82
CA THR A 100 -26.11 0.40 14.96
C THR A 100 -26.50 -0.33 16.25
N LEU A 101 -27.50 -1.23 16.17
CA LEU A 101 -27.98 -2.01 17.31
C LEU A 101 -26.92 -3.03 17.78
N ALA A 102 -26.32 -3.78 16.85
CA ALA A 102 -25.28 -4.76 17.12
C ALA A 102 -24.03 -4.11 17.76
N SER A 103 -23.64 -2.93 17.27
CA SER A 103 -22.52 -2.17 17.83
C SER A 103 -22.81 -1.72 19.27
N ALA A 104 -24.03 -1.25 19.55
CA ALA A 104 -24.45 -0.88 20.91
C ALA A 104 -24.46 -2.06 21.90
N GLU A 105 -24.71 -3.29 21.41
CA GLU A 105 -24.68 -4.52 22.20
C GLU A 105 -23.28 -5.18 22.27
N GLY A 106 -22.29 -4.69 21.51
CA GLY A 106 -20.95 -5.28 21.44
C GLY A 106 -20.88 -6.58 20.64
N THR A 107 -21.77 -6.77 19.66
CA THR A 107 -21.95 -8.02 18.89
C THR A 107 -21.86 -7.79 17.38
N ALA A 108 -21.12 -6.74 16.97
CA ALA A 108 -21.01 -6.30 15.58
C ALA A 108 -20.35 -7.33 14.65
N ASP A 109 -19.46 -8.19 15.16
CA ASP A 109 -18.71 -9.15 14.32
C ASP A 109 -19.59 -10.27 13.73
N ASP A 110 -20.79 -10.49 14.26
CA ASP A 110 -21.72 -11.55 13.87
C ASP A 110 -23.03 -10.99 13.26
N ILE A 111 -22.98 -9.75 12.78
CA ILE A 111 -24.14 -9.10 12.15
C ILE A 111 -24.44 -9.67 10.77
N CYS A 112 -23.41 -9.92 9.98
CA CYS A 112 -23.53 -10.38 8.60
C CYS A 112 -22.38 -11.31 8.24
N GLY A 113 -22.63 -12.20 7.29
CA GLY A 113 -21.62 -13.07 6.70
C GLY A 113 -22.04 -13.47 5.29
N SER A 114 -21.10 -14.02 4.54
CA SER A 114 -21.32 -14.44 3.16
C SER A 114 -20.53 -15.71 2.82
N LEU A 115 -21.16 -16.67 2.14
CA LEU A 115 -20.44 -17.71 1.38
C LEU A 115 -20.42 -17.27 -0.07
N ARG A 116 -19.25 -17.33 -0.72
CA ARG A 116 -19.07 -16.93 -2.12
C ARG A 116 -18.17 -17.91 -2.84
N ILE A 117 -18.59 -18.32 -4.03
CA ILE A 117 -18.00 -19.46 -4.71
C ILE A 117 -18.02 -19.21 -6.21
N ALA A 118 -16.86 -19.33 -6.86
CA ALA A 118 -16.79 -19.61 -8.29
C ALA A 118 -16.83 -21.12 -8.51
N TYR A 119 -17.75 -21.60 -9.34
CA TYR A 119 -17.92 -23.04 -9.59
C TYR A 119 -18.07 -23.35 -11.08
N VAL A 120 -17.81 -24.61 -11.44
CA VAL A 120 -18.09 -25.14 -12.77
C VAL A 120 -19.33 -26.03 -12.68
N ASP A 121 -20.34 -25.76 -13.50
CA ASP A 121 -21.58 -26.56 -13.51
C ASP A 121 -21.41 -27.90 -14.24
N ASP A 122 -22.41 -28.77 -14.21
CA ASP A 122 -22.34 -30.12 -14.80
C ASP A 122 -22.22 -30.08 -16.35
N ASP A 123 -22.42 -28.91 -16.99
CA ASP A 123 -22.24 -28.68 -18.42
C ASP A 123 -20.88 -28.03 -18.75
N GLY A 124 -20.03 -27.77 -17.75
CA GLY A 124 -18.70 -27.18 -17.92
C GLY A 124 -18.68 -25.65 -17.96
N ASN A 125 -19.77 -24.97 -17.59
CA ASN A 125 -19.84 -23.51 -17.62
C ASN A 125 -19.32 -22.88 -16.32
N ASN A 126 -18.56 -21.79 -16.44
CA ASN A 126 -18.15 -20.98 -15.31
C ASN A 126 -19.34 -20.22 -14.72
N CYS A 127 -19.62 -20.48 -13.45
CA CYS A 127 -20.75 -19.94 -12.72
C CYS A 127 -20.30 -19.35 -11.37
N ALA A 128 -21.17 -18.54 -10.77
CA ALA A 128 -20.97 -17.96 -9.46
C ALA A 128 -22.15 -18.27 -8.54
N PHE A 129 -21.87 -18.48 -7.27
CA PHE A 129 -22.86 -18.61 -6.21
C PHE A 129 -22.45 -17.78 -5.00
N ALA A 130 -23.34 -16.91 -4.54
CA ALA A 130 -23.19 -16.23 -3.27
C ALA A 130 -24.46 -16.35 -2.43
N VAL A 131 -24.28 -16.49 -1.11
CA VAL A 131 -25.34 -16.31 -0.13
C VAL A 131 -24.82 -15.40 0.97
N SER A 132 -25.51 -14.28 1.19
CA SER A 132 -25.20 -13.34 2.26
C SER A 132 -26.38 -13.19 3.20
N TYR A 133 -26.10 -13.01 4.49
CA TYR A 133 -27.14 -12.83 5.50
C TYR A 133 -26.94 -11.60 6.35
N ILE A 134 -28.04 -11.13 6.94
CA ILE A 134 -28.06 -10.18 8.03
C ILE A 134 -28.84 -10.73 9.22
N ARG A 135 -28.32 -10.50 10.42
CA ARG A 135 -29.02 -10.77 11.67
C ARG A 135 -30.22 -9.84 11.84
N ASN A 136 -31.35 -10.39 12.27
CA ASN A 136 -32.53 -9.60 12.62
C ASN A 136 -32.47 -9.18 14.09
N ASP A 137 -31.85 -8.02 14.34
CA ASP A 137 -31.80 -7.46 15.69
C ASP A 137 -33.12 -6.78 16.06
N PRO A 138 -33.74 -7.14 17.20
CA PRO A 138 -34.99 -6.54 17.62
C PRO A 138 -34.76 -5.07 17.98
N ASP A 139 -35.61 -4.17 17.47
CA ASP A 139 -35.51 -2.74 17.76
C ASP A 139 -36.25 -2.40 19.07
N PRO A 140 -35.54 -2.01 20.15
CA PRO A 140 -36.17 -1.67 21.42
C PRO A 140 -37.13 -0.46 21.30
N LYS A 141 -36.90 0.44 20.34
CA LYS A 141 -37.76 1.62 20.11
C LYS A 141 -39.12 1.23 19.55
N LYS A 142 -39.20 0.08 18.87
CA LYS A 142 -40.44 -0.50 18.34
C LYS A 142 -41.12 -1.44 19.34
N GLN A 143 -40.61 -1.53 20.58
CA GLN A 143 -41.11 -2.44 21.62
C GLN A 143 -41.06 -3.92 21.22
N GLU A 144 -40.08 -4.29 20.39
CA GLU A 144 -39.88 -5.67 20.00
C GLU A 144 -39.32 -6.49 21.18
N PRO A 145 -39.73 -7.75 21.34
CA PRO A 145 -39.27 -8.59 22.44
C PRO A 145 -37.76 -8.85 22.32
N PHE A 146 -37.06 -8.87 23.46
CA PHE A 146 -35.66 -9.29 23.49
C PHE A 146 -35.52 -10.73 23.01
N VAL A 147 -34.57 -10.96 22.10
CA VAL A 147 -34.21 -12.28 21.59
C VAL A 147 -32.69 -12.43 21.78
N PRO A 148 -32.21 -13.51 22.42
CA PRO A 148 -30.77 -13.79 22.51
C PRO A 148 -30.13 -13.88 21.13
N VAL A 149 -28.88 -13.41 20.97
CA VAL A 149 -28.18 -13.26 19.67
C VAL A 149 -28.21 -14.54 18.83
N GLU A 150 -27.95 -15.67 19.48
CA GLU A 150 -27.94 -17.03 18.96
C GLU A 150 -29.32 -17.53 18.50
N GLN A 151 -30.41 -16.91 18.96
CA GLN A 151 -31.79 -17.23 18.56
C GLN A 151 -32.34 -16.25 17.51
N ARG A 152 -31.62 -15.16 17.20
CA ARG A 152 -32.07 -14.16 16.23
C ARG A 152 -31.99 -14.72 14.81
N LYS A 153 -33.10 -14.60 14.08
CA LYS A 153 -33.18 -15.01 12.67
C LYS A 153 -32.12 -14.31 11.83
N ARG A 154 -31.58 -15.03 10.86
CA ARG A 154 -30.71 -14.49 9.81
C ARG A 154 -31.49 -14.41 8.50
N PHE A 155 -31.86 -13.20 8.08
CA PHE A 155 -32.45 -12.99 6.76
C PHE A 155 -31.34 -13.07 5.72
N PHE A 156 -31.61 -13.66 4.56
CA PHE A 156 -30.58 -13.91 3.57
C PHE A 156 -31.00 -13.55 2.14
N ALA A 157 -30.00 -13.37 1.30
CA ALA A 157 -30.11 -13.25 -0.14
C ALA A 157 -29.14 -14.22 -0.81
N VAL A 158 -29.55 -14.82 -1.93
CA VAL A 158 -28.78 -15.75 -2.75
C VAL A 158 -28.67 -15.17 -4.15
N ALA A 159 -27.47 -15.19 -4.74
CA ALA A 159 -27.24 -14.89 -6.14
C ALA A 159 -26.59 -16.10 -6.82
N ILE A 160 -27.13 -16.48 -7.98
CA ILE A 160 -26.51 -17.43 -8.90
C ILE A 160 -26.33 -16.72 -10.23
N ILE A 161 -25.09 -16.71 -10.75
CA ILE A 161 -24.74 -16.13 -12.04
C ILE A 161 -24.22 -17.27 -12.92
N LYS A 162 -24.84 -17.49 -14.08
CA LYS A 162 -24.33 -18.41 -15.10
C LYS A 162 -23.51 -17.66 -16.13
N ASN A 163 -22.52 -18.34 -16.70
CA ASN A 163 -21.62 -17.82 -17.74
C ASN A 163 -20.89 -16.55 -17.29
N THR A 164 -20.22 -16.60 -16.13
CA THR A 164 -19.63 -15.42 -15.48
C THR A 164 -18.57 -14.70 -16.32
N THR A 165 -17.93 -15.40 -17.26
CA THR A 165 -16.97 -14.84 -18.22
C THR A 165 -17.61 -14.18 -19.45
N ALA A 166 -18.92 -14.33 -19.66
CA ALA A 166 -19.64 -13.69 -20.76
C ALA A 166 -19.83 -12.17 -20.54
N PRO A 167 -20.16 -11.39 -21.58
CA PRO A 167 -20.59 -10.01 -21.42
C PRO A 167 -21.78 -9.89 -20.45
N PRO A 168 -21.92 -8.81 -19.64
CA PRO A 168 -22.98 -8.71 -18.62
C PRO A 168 -24.41 -8.93 -19.13
N LYS A 169 -24.72 -8.56 -20.38
CA LYS A 169 -26.04 -8.77 -20.97
C LYS A 169 -26.36 -10.23 -21.30
N GLU A 170 -25.33 -11.08 -21.39
CA GLU A 170 -25.42 -12.50 -21.72
C GLU A 170 -25.35 -13.40 -20.48
N ARG A 171 -24.94 -12.86 -19.33
CA ARG A 171 -24.94 -13.56 -18.05
C ARG A 171 -26.36 -13.75 -17.56
N GLU A 172 -26.76 -14.99 -17.27
CA GLU A 172 -28.05 -15.27 -16.64
C GLU A 172 -27.92 -15.18 -15.13
N VAL A 173 -28.79 -14.41 -14.49
CA VAL A 173 -28.77 -14.20 -13.04
C VAL A 173 -30.10 -14.60 -12.43
N CYS A 174 -30.02 -15.40 -11.37
CA CYS A 174 -31.12 -15.59 -10.44
C CYS A 174 -30.75 -15.05 -9.06
N TYR A 175 -31.57 -14.14 -8.55
CA TYR A 175 -31.42 -13.53 -7.25
C TYR A 175 -32.65 -13.83 -6.39
N ILE A 176 -32.48 -14.55 -5.27
CA ILE A 176 -33.56 -14.88 -4.33
C ILE A 176 -33.29 -14.13 -3.03
N THR A 177 -34.23 -13.32 -2.55
CA THR A 177 -33.97 -12.45 -1.41
C THR A 177 -35.17 -12.34 -0.47
N HIS A 178 -34.87 -12.19 0.82
CA HIS A 178 -35.89 -11.85 1.80
C HIS A 178 -36.42 -10.43 1.50
N PRO A 179 -37.75 -10.19 1.56
CA PRO A 179 -38.33 -8.91 1.18
C PRO A 179 -37.80 -7.71 1.98
N THR A 180 -37.24 -7.93 3.18
CA THR A 180 -36.61 -6.86 3.98
C THR A 180 -35.44 -6.15 3.32
N PHE A 181 -34.84 -6.75 2.27
CA PHE A 181 -33.71 -6.17 1.55
C PHE A 181 -34.14 -5.28 0.38
N LEU A 182 -35.43 -5.26 0.07
CA LEU A 182 -36.00 -4.53 -1.05
C LEU A 182 -36.82 -3.34 -0.52
N SER A 183 -36.85 -2.25 -1.30
CA SER A 183 -37.76 -1.13 -1.08
C SER A 183 -39.20 -1.53 -1.35
N GLU A 184 -40.16 -0.74 -0.83
CA GLU A 184 -41.58 -0.98 -1.10
C GLU A 184 -41.89 -0.95 -2.60
N GLU A 185 -41.24 -0.07 -3.35
CA GLU A 185 -41.35 0.03 -4.81
C GLU A 185 -40.89 -1.28 -5.48
N GLN A 186 -39.71 -1.80 -5.09
CA GLN A 186 -39.16 -3.06 -5.61
C GLN A 186 -40.03 -4.28 -5.25
N ILE A 187 -40.73 -4.24 -4.11
CA ILE A 187 -41.64 -5.32 -3.67
C ILE A 187 -42.96 -5.28 -4.46
N GLN A 188 -43.48 -4.09 -4.75
CA GLN A 188 -44.77 -3.87 -5.40
C GLN A 188 -44.71 -3.98 -6.93
N GLU A 189 -43.52 -3.84 -7.53
CA GLU A 189 -43.31 -3.95 -8.97
C GLU A 189 -43.64 -5.38 -9.48
N LYS A 190 -44.86 -5.55 -9.99
CA LYS A 190 -45.29 -6.76 -10.70
C LYS A 190 -44.78 -6.71 -12.13
N ASP A 191 -43.52 -7.05 -12.32
CA ASP A 191 -42.97 -7.31 -13.66
C ASP A 191 -42.79 -8.81 -13.93
N LYS A 192 -42.50 -9.12 -15.19
CA LYS A 192 -42.36 -10.50 -15.68
C LYS A 192 -41.14 -11.25 -15.11
N TYR A 193 -40.24 -10.56 -14.41
CA TYR A 193 -38.98 -11.12 -13.92
C TYR A 193 -38.98 -11.39 -12.41
N THR A 194 -39.93 -10.81 -11.67
CA THR A 194 -40.08 -10.99 -10.23
C THR A 194 -41.16 -12.02 -9.90
N GLN A 195 -40.83 -13.00 -9.08
CA GLN A 195 -41.73 -14.06 -8.63
C GLN A 195 -41.71 -14.18 -7.10
N ASP A 196 -42.88 -14.48 -6.55
CA ASP A 196 -43.07 -14.79 -5.13
C ASP A 196 -42.77 -16.28 -4.89
N ILE A 197 -41.94 -16.57 -3.89
CA ILE A 197 -41.52 -17.94 -3.54
C ILE A 197 -41.77 -18.20 -2.05
N GLU A 198 -42.36 -19.36 -1.76
CA GLU A 198 -42.52 -19.84 -0.39
C GLU A 198 -41.18 -20.28 0.20
N ASP A 199 -41.00 -20.09 1.50
CA ASP A 199 -39.73 -20.36 2.19
C ASP A 199 -39.26 -21.81 2.09
N ASN A 200 -40.18 -22.76 2.06
CA ASN A 200 -39.92 -24.19 1.86
C ASN A 200 -39.48 -24.55 0.42
N ALA A 201 -39.76 -23.72 -0.58
CA ALA A 201 -39.44 -23.97 -1.99
C ALA A 201 -38.04 -23.45 -2.39
N ILE A 202 -37.38 -22.68 -1.53
CA ILE A 202 -36.06 -22.07 -1.80
C ILE A 202 -35.00 -23.13 -2.17
N PRO A 203 -34.82 -24.24 -1.43
CA PRO A 203 -33.80 -25.23 -1.78
C PRO A 203 -34.03 -25.87 -3.16
N GLU A 204 -35.29 -26.18 -3.51
CA GLU A 204 -35.64 -26.76 -4.80
C GLU A 204 -35.33 -25.80 -5.97
N GLU A 205 -35.67 -24.53 -5.79
CA GLU A 205 -35.40 -23.48 -6.78
C GLU A 205 -33.90 -23.24 -6.97
N ILE A 206 -33.11 -23.21 -5.89
CA ILE A 206 -31.65 -23.11 -5.96
C ILE A 206 -31.08 -24.32 -6.72
N ASN A 207 -31.50 -25.54 -6.37
CA ASN A 207 -31.00 -26.76 -7.01
C ASN A 207 -31.28 -26.78 -8.52
N LYS A 208 -32.46 -26.31 -8.94
CA LYS A 208 -32.82 -26.19 -10.36
C LYS A 208 -31.90 -25.25 -11.13
N ILE A 209 -31.45 -24.17 -10.49
CA ILE A 209 -30.68 -23.11 -11.16
C ILE A 209 -29.19 -23.43 -11.15
N LEU A 210 -28.67 -24.02 -10.08
CA LEU A 210 -27.24 -24.35 -9.96
C LEU A 210 -26.68 -25.22 -11.08
N ASN A 211 -27.50 -26.09 -11.66
CA ASN A 211 -27.06 -27.05 -12.67
C ASN A 211 -25.84 -27.89 -12.24
N SER A 212 -25.72 -28.16 -10.93
CA SER A 212 -24.69 -29.06 -10.40
C SER A 212 -25.25 -29.92 -9.28
N LYS A 213 -25.33 -31.23 -9.52
CA LYS A 213 -25.87 -32.18 -8.53
C LYS A 213 -25.00 -32.25 -7.27
N LYS A 214 -23.67 -32.26 -7.45
CA LYS A 214 -22.73 -32.32 -6.32
C LYS A 214 -22.80 -31.04 -5.48
N PHE A 215 -22.87 -29.87 -6.12
CA PHE A 215 -23.01 -28.62 -5.39
C PHE A 215 -24.38 -28.51 -4.69
N ALA A 216 -25.47 -28.89 -5.34
CA ALA A 216 -26.79 -28.96 -4.71
C ALA A 216 -26.79 -29.85 -3.45
N SER A 217 -26.11 -31.01 -3.52
CA SER A 217 -25.94 -31.89 -2.35
C SER A 217 -25.14 -31.24 -1.22
N LEU A 218 -24.12 -30.44 -1.56
CA LEU A 218 -23.31 -29.69 -0.59
C LEU A 218 -24.07 -28.53 0.07
N LEU A 219 -25.12 -28.00 -0.56
CA LEU A 219 -25.98 -26.98 0.05
C LEU A 219 -27.12 -27.58 0.88
N ASN A 220 -27.28 -28.91 0.87
CA ASN A 220 -28.36 -29.58 1.58
C ASN A 220 -28.18 -29.43 3.10
N GLY A 221 -29.08 -28.68 3.73
CA GLY A 221 -29.01 -28.35 5.16
C GLY A 221 -28.60 -26.92 5.48
N LEU A 222 -28.17 -26.13 4.47
CA LEU A 222 -27.83 -24.72 4.64
C LEU A 222 -29.07 -23.86 4.95
N PHE A 223 -30.20 -24.17 4.31
CA PHE A 223 -31.45 -23.41 4.46
C PHE A 223 -32.38 -24.10 5.47
N ASN A 224 -32.94 -23.33 6.40
CA ASN A 224 -33.92 -23.78 7.40
C ASN A 224 -35.17 -22.90 7.34
N GLY A 225 -35.99 -23.13 6.32
CA GLY A 225 -37.14 -22.27 6.00
C GLY A 225 -36.70 -20.85 5.66
N ASN A 226 -37.21 -19.87 6.40
CA ASN A 226 -36.91 -18.46 6.15
C ASN A 226 -35.60 -17.94 6.76
N SER A 227 -34.70 -18.84 7.19
CA SER A 227 -33.39 -18.49 7.75
C SER A 227 -32.29 -19.47 7.37
N LEU A 228 -31.04 -19.12 7.67
CA LEU A 228 -29.88 -20.00 7.47
C LEU A 228 -29.63 -20.87 8.70
N ASN A 229 -29.20 -22.11 8.47
CA ASN A 229 -28.62 -22.97 9.49
C ASN A 229 -27.18 -22.51 9.76
N MET A 230 -26.98 -21.73 10.83
CA MET A 230 -25.69 -21.12 11.12
C MET A 230 -24.58 -22.11 11.49
N ALA A 231 -24.92 -23.28 12.03
CA ALA A 231 -23.94 -24.33 12.28
C ALA A 231 -23.40 -24.86 10.94
N TYR A 232 -24.30 -25.18 10.01
CA TYR A 232 -23.94 -25.64 8.67
C TYR A 232 -23.24 -24.56 7.84
N PHE A 233 -23.69 -23.31 7.94
CA PHE A 233 -23.05 -22.17 7.28
C PHE A 233 -21.57 -22.06 7.70
N LYS A 234 -21.29 -22.08 9.01
CA LYS A 234 -19.92 -21.97 9.54
C LYS A 234 -19.06 -23.18 9.16
N GLU A 235 -19.66 -24.37 9.15
CA GLU A 235 -18.99 -25.58 8.67
C GLU A 235 -18.59 -25.43 7.19
N LEU A 236 -19.53 -25.02 6.33
CA LEU A 236 -19.27 -24.83 4.90
C LEU A 236 -18.30 -23.68 4.62
N ASP A 237 -18.38 -22.58 5.37
CA ASP A 237 -17.43 -21.45 5.30
C ASP A 237 -16.00 -21.91 5.58
N ALA A 238 -15.80 -22.72 6.62
CA ALA A 238 -14.49 -23.26 6.96
C ALA A 238 -13.90 -24.18 5.89
N ARG A 239 -14.75 -24.81 5.07
CA ARG A 239 -14.35 -25.65 3.92
C ARG A 239 -13.96 -24.83 2.68
N LEU A 240 -14.41 -23.57 2.59
CA LEU A 240 -14.29 -22.71 1.43
C LEU A 240 -13.20 -21.64 1.65
N GLN A 241 -11.94 -22.07 1.60
CA GLN A 241 -10.80 -21.15 1.73
C GLN A 241 -10.56 -20.38 0.44
N GLN A 242 -10.20 -19.11 0.57
CA GLN A 242 -9.87 -18.24 -0.57
C GLN A 242 -8.66 -18.78 -1.32
N ASN A 243 -8.63 -18.54 -2.64
CA ASN A 243 -7.59 -18.99 -3.56
C ASN A 243 -7.44 -20.51 -3.69
N GLN A 244 -8.35 -21.29 -3.12
CA GLN A 244 -8.30 -22.76 -3.10
C GLN A 244 -9.62 -23.36 -3.59
N ASN A 245 -9.53 -24.57 -4.11
CA ASN A 245 -10.69 -25.42 -4.31
C ASN A 245 -11.18 -25.93 -2.94
N ILE A 246 -12.47 -26.27 -2.84
CA ILE A 246 -13.09 -26.72 -1.59
C ILE A 246 -12.24 -27.77 -0.86
N ASP A 247 -12.13 -27.64 0.46
CA ASP A 247 -11.35 -28.53 1.34
C ASP A 247 -9.85 -28.63 1.01
N ASN A 248 -9.31 -27.71 0.20
CA ASN A 248 -7.99 -27.82 -0.41
C ASN A 248 -7.82 -29.13 -1.21
N ARG A 249 -8.90 -29.52 -1.92
CA ARG A 249 -9.02 -30.75 -2.69
C ARG A 249 -7.83 -30.99 -3.61
N ASP A 250 -7.38 -29.99 -4.35
CA ASP A 250 -6.35 -30.16 -5.38
C ASP A 250 -5.03 -30.65 -4.77
N PHE A 251 -4.61 -30.02 -3.67
CA PHE A 251 -3.42 -30.41 -2.94
C PHE A 251 -3.57 -31.81 -2.34
N LYS A 252 -4.68 -32.09 -1.64
CA LYS A 252 -4.93 -33.40 -1.02
C LYS A 252 -5.01 -34.52 -2.05
N LYS A 253 -5.66 -34.27 -3.19
CA LYS A 253 -5.74 -35.19 -4.33
C LYS A 253 -4.35 -35.51 -4.87
N ALA A 254 -3.53 -34.49 -5.13
CA ALA A 254 -2.16 -34.70 -5.59
C ALA A 254 -1.33 -35.54 -4.60
N LYS A 255 -1.55 -35.37 -3.29
CA LYS A 255 -0.87 -36.17 -2.25
C LYS A 255 -1.34 -37.61 -2.18
N LEU A 256 -2.65 -37.84 -2.33
CA LEU A 256 -3.20 -39.19 -2.43
C LEU A 256 -2.65 -39.88 -3.68
N GLU A 257 -2.64 -39.19 -4.83
CA GLU A 257 -2.08 -39.71 -6.08
C GLU A 257 -0.57 -40.00 -5.96
N GLU A 258 0.21 -39.14 -5.31
CA GLU A 258 1.63 -39.37 -5.01
C GLU A 258 1.81 -40.71 -4.26
N LEU A 259 1.04 -40.92 -3.19
CA LEU A 259 1.11 -42.14 -2.38
C LEU A 259 0.67 -43.38 -3.19
N VAL A 260 -0.48 -43.32 -3.85
CA VAL A 260 -1.03 -44.43 -4.64
C VAL A 260 -0.08 -44.80 -5.78
N ASN A 261 0.42 -43.83 -6.54
CA ASN A 261 1.34 -44.09 -7.65
C ASN A 261 2.68 -44.64 -7.17
N PHE A 262 3.19 -44.15 -6.04
CA PHE A 262 4.37 -44.72 -5.40
C PHE A 262 4.14 -46.20 -5.02
N THR A 263 2.96 -46.53 -4.47
CA THR A 263 2.60 -47.93 -4.19
C THR A 263 2.54 -48.77 -5.44
N LYS A 264 1.82 -48.33 -6.46
CA LYS A 264 1.71 -49.03 -7.75
C LYS A 264 3.08 -49.33 -8.37
N ALA A 265 4.01 -48.37 -8.31
CA ALA A 265 5.33 -48.50 -8.90
C ALA A 265 6.25 -49.53 -8.22
N ASN A 266 5.94 -49.95 -6.98
CA ASN A 266 6.79 -50.86 -6.19
C ASN A 266 6.18 -52.27 -6.02
N LEU A 267 5.02 -52.56 -6.62
CA LEU A 267 4.38 -53.89 -6.56
C LEU A 267 4.84 -54.80 -7.71
N ASN A 268 4.91 -56.12 -7.47
CA ASN A 268 5.47 -57.12 -8.38
C ASN A 268 4.41 -57.89 -9.21
N SER A 269 3.18 -57.38 -9.28
CA SER A 269 2.05 -57.99 -9.99
C SER A 269 1.65 -59.39 -9.47
N SER A 270 1.85 -59.67 -8.18
CA SER A 270 1.33 -60.89 -7.56
C SER A 270 -0.21 -60.88 -7.45
N PRO A 271 -0.89 -62.03 -7.29
CA PRO A 271 -2.34 -62.04 -7.05
C PRO A 271 -2.77 -61.25 -5.81
N GLU A 272 -1.93 -61.22 -4.78
CA GLU A 272 -2.18 -60.41 -3.58
C GLU A 272 -1.99 -58.91 -3.92
N ASP A 273 -0.97 -58.56 -4.71
CA ASP A 273 -0.76 -57.18 -5.18
C ASP A 273 -1.97 -56.68 -5.99
N GLN A 274 -2.62 -57.57 -6.75
CA GLN A 274 -3.80 -57.22 -7.53
C GLN A 274 -4.99 -56.80 -6.64
N LEU A 275 -5.19 -57.47 -5.50
CA LEU A 275 -6.24 -57.09 -4.53
C LEU A 275 -5.93 -55.74 -3.88
N LEU A 276 -4.66 -55.47 -3.59
CA LEU A 276 -4.20 -54.17 -3.12
C LEU A 276 -4.48 -53.09 -4.17
N LEU A 277 -4.12 -53.33 -5.44
CA LEU A 277 -4.35 -52.40 -6.55
C LEU A 277 -5.84 -52.09 -6.73
N GLU A 278 -6.71 -53.10 -6.67
CA GLU A 278 -8.17 -52.93 -6.73
C GLU A 278 -8.68 -52.05 -5.57
N SER A 279 -8.17 -52.26 -4.36
CA SER A 279 -8.54 -51.46 -3.18
C SER A 279 -8.11 -50.00 -3.34
N LEU A 280 -6.90 -49.75 -3.87
CA LEU A 280 -6.41 -48.39 -4.13
C LEU A 280 -7.21 -47.70 -5.24
N ASP A 281 -7.59 -48.44 -6.29
CA ASP A 281 -8.44 -47.92 -7.36
C ASP A 281 -9.85 -47.57 -6.85
N GLU A 282 -10.40 -48.36 -5.94
CA GLU A 282 -11.67 -48.04 -5.27
C GLU A 282 -11.56 -46.73 -4.48
N ILE A 283 -10.49 -46.52 -3.71
CA ILE A 283 -10.26 -45.26 -2.97
C ILE A 283 -10.12 -44.08 -3.93
N MET A 284 -9.39 -44.24 -5.04
CA MET A 284 -9.28 -43.19 -6.06
C MET A 284 -10.62 -42.87 -6.72
N MET A 285 -11.45 -43.88 -6.97
CA MET A 285 -12.82 -43.69 -7.47
C MET A 285 -13.68 -42.93 -6.45
N GLN A 286 -13.64 -43.34 -5.17
CA GLN A 286 -14.35 -42.67 -4.07
C GLN A 286 -13.94 -41.19 -3.96
N SER A 287 -12.64 -40.89 -4.10
CA SER A 287 -12.11 -39.52 -4.07
C SER A 287 -12.71 -38.60 -5.15
N SER A 288 -13.18 -39.18 -6.25
CA SER A 288 -13.81 -38.45 -7.35
C SER A 288 -15.33 -38.30 -7.16
N SER A 289 -15.98 -39.28 -6.52
CA SER A 289 -17.44 -39.34 -6.37
C SER A 289 -17.96 -38.74 -5.06
N ASP A 290 -17.24 -38.89 -3.95
CA ASP A 290 -17.67 -38.42 -2.64
C ASP A 290 -17.32 -36.94 -2.43
N ILE A 291 -18.34 -36.14 -2.12
CA ILE A 291 -18.24 -34.69 -1.91
C ILE A 291 -17.54 -34.32 -0.61
N ASN A 292 -17.42 -35.26 0.34
CA ASN A 292 -16.80 -35.04 1.64
C ASN A 292 -15.42 -35.71 1.77
N PHE A 293 -15.00 -36.51 0.80
CA PHE A 293 -13.74 -37.27 0.84
C PHE A 293 -12.52 -36.44 1.28
N TYR A 294 -12.43 -35.19 0.83
CA TYR A 294 -11.29 -34.31 1.11
C TYR A 294 -11.48 -33.45 2.36
N ARG A 295 -12.61 -33.52 3.05
CA ARG A 295 -12.79 -32.89 4.37
C ARG A 295 -11.67 -33.37 5.27
N THR A 296 -11.02 -32.47 6.02
CA THR A 296 -9.77 -32.78 6.74
C THR A 296 -9.82 -34.06 7.58
N GLY A 297 -10.86 -34.26 8.39
CA GLY A 297 -11.00 -35.49 9.19
C GLY A 297 -11.20 -36.75 8.34
N ASP A 298 -12.09 -36.69 7.35
CA ASP A 298 -12.41 -37.82 6.46
C ASP A 298 -11.18 -38.21 5.61
N PHE A 299 -10.42 -37.22 5.12
CA PHE A 299 -9.21 -37.44 4.34
C PHE A 299 -8.10 -38.11 5.16
N GLU A 300 -7.92 -37.70 6.42
CA GLU A 300 -6.97 -38.36 7.34
C GLU A 300 -7.36 -39.83 7.58
N GLU A 301 -8.64 -40.13 7.77
CA GLU A 301 -9.15 -41.51 7.91
C GLU A 301 -8.92 -42.35 6.64
N HIS A 302 -9.18 -41.77 5.46
CA HIS A 302 -8.87 -42.44 4.19
C HIS A 302 -7.36 -42.69 4.02
N LEU A 303 -6.52 -41.74 4.43
CA LEU A 303 -5.07 -41.91 4.38
C LEU A 303 -4.59 -43.03 5.33
N GLU A 304 -5.14 -43.10 6.55
CA GLU A 304 -4.89 -44.21 7.49
C GLU A 304 -5.33 -45.54 6.89
N THR A 305 -6.49 -45.58 6.23
CA THR A 305 -7.01 -46.78 5.56
C THR A 305 -6.05 -47.27 4.47
N VAL A 306 -5.52 -46.36 3.64
CA VAL A 306 -4.51 -46.71 2.61
C VAL A 306 -3.27 -47.31 3.27
N ILE A 307 -2.78 -46.72 4.37
CA ILE A 307 -1.58 -47.17 5.06
C ILE A 307 -1.81 -48.53 5.74
N GLU A 308 -2.96 -48.74 6.35
CA GLU A 308 -3.32 -50.02 6.96
C GLU A 308 -3.42 -51.14 5.92
N ILE A 309 -4.05 -50.86 4.77
CA ILE A 309 -4.15 -51.79 3.65
C ILE A 309 -2.75 -52.19 3.15
N ILE A 310 -1.86 -51.21 2.94
CA ILE A 310 -0.46 -51.46 2.54
C ILE A 310 0.29 -52.26 3.61
N SER A 311 0.13 -51.90 4.89
CA SER A 311 0.84 -52.52 6.01
C SER A 311 0.44 -53.98 6.22
N LYS A 312 -0.81 -54.35 5.94
CA LYS A 312 -1.28 -55.73 5.99
C LYS A 312 -0.77 -56.59 4.83
N HIS A 313 -0.50 -55.94 3.69
CA HIS A 313 -0.08 -56.60 2.47
C HIS A 313 1.41 -56.97 2.48
N ASP A 314 2.25 -56.12 3.08
CA ASP A 314 3.70 -56.25 2.91
C ASP A 314 4.39 -57.09 4.00
N GLN A 315 4.99 -58.22 3.59
CA GLN A 315 5.89 -59.01 4.44
C GLN A 315 7.35 -58.53 4.36
N ASP A 316 7.71 -57.69 3.37
CA ASP A 316 9.03 -57.09 3.24
C ASP A 316 9.12 -55.81 4.07
N LYS A 317 9.88 -55.88 5.18
CA LYS A 317 10.13 -54.74 6.06
C LYS A 317 10.71 -53.51 5.33
N THR A 318 11.38 -53.70 4.19
CA THR A 318 12.02 -52.63 3.43
C THR A 318 11.01 -51.76 2.71
N LEU A 319 10.07 -52.39 2.03
CA LEU A 319 9.05 -51.71 1.25
C LEU A 319 8.03 -51.04 2.19
N LEU A 320 7.63 -51.73 3.26
CA LEU A 320 6.80 -51.18 4.33
C LEU A 320 7.42 -49.91 4.94
N ASN A 321 8.73 -49.92 5.20
CA ASN A 321 9.42 -48.74 5.70
C ASN A 321 9.36 -47.57 4.71
N LYS A 322 9.55 -47.82 3.40
CA LYS A 322 9.45 -46.77 2.37
C LYS A 322 8.05 -46.18 2.30
N PHE A 323 7.02 -47.02 2.45
CA PHE A 323 5.63 -46.55 2.51
C PHE A 323 5.35 -45.70 3.72
N THR A 324 5.72 -46.17 4.91
CA THR A 324 5.54 -45.40 6.16
C THR A 324 6.24 -44.04 6.08
N LEU A 325 7.45 -43.98 5.53
CA LEU A 325 8.15 -42.70 5.32
C LEU A 325 7.40 -41.77 4.35
N THR A 326 6.88 -42.30 3.25
CA THR A 326 6.09 -41.53 2.27
C THR A 326 4.79 -41.00 2.88
N ALA A 327 4.07 -41.85 3.60
CA ALA A 327 2.86 -41.49 4.32
C ALA A 327 3.09 -40.39 5.35
N ASN A 328 4.13 -40.53 6.17
CA ASN A 328 4.48 -39.52 7.18
C ASN A 328 4.90 -38.20 6.52
N ALA A 329 5.62 -38.24 5.39
CA ALA A 329 5.93 -37.04 4.62
C ALA A 329 4.67 -36.32 4.14
N VAL A 330 3.72 -37.06 3.57
CA VAL A 330 2.41 -36.53 3.14
C VAL A 330 1.66 -35.90 4.33
N ARG A 331 1.62 -36.56 5.49
CA ARG A 331 0.96 -36.01 6.70
C ARG A 331 1.57 -34.69 7.15
N LEU A 332 2.89 -34.59 7.18
CA LEU A 332 3.56 -33.33 7.52
C LEU A 332 3.22 -32.21 6.53
N GLU A 333 3.16 -32.51 5.23
CA GLU A 333 2.76 -31.55 4.21
C GLU A 333 1.29 -31.12 4.33
N LEU A 334 0.40 -32.02 4.77
CA LEU A 334 -0.98 -31.65 5.12
C LEU A 334 -1.00 -30.71 6.32
N LYS A 335 -0.20 -30.98 7.36
CA LYS A 335 -0.06 -30.07 8.50
C LYS A 335 0.52 -28.71 8.11
N VAL A 336 1.40 -28.65 7.12
CA VAL A 336 1.89 -27.37 6.54
C VAL A 336 0.73 -26.57 5.95
N ALA A 337 -0.16 -27.22 5.18
CA ALA A 337 -1.31 -26.56 4.57
C ALA A 337 -2.33 -26.07 5.62
N GLU A 338 -2.46 -26.76 6.75
CA GLU A 338 -3.32 -26.37 7.88
C GLU A 338 -2.70 -25.29 8.77
N THR A 339 -1.39 -25.10 8.72
CA THR A 339 -0.68 -24.15 9.57
C THR A 339 -0.88 -22.72 9.07
N ASP A 340 -1.32 -21.84 9.98
CA ASP A 340 -1.48 -20.40 9.76
C ASP A 340 -0.26 -19.80 9.02
N GLU A 341 -0.51 -19.09 7.91
CA GLU A 341 0.52 -18.40 7.12
C GLU A 341 1.34 -17.41 7.97
N LYS A 342 0.77 -16.90 9.07
CA LYS A 342 1.47 -16.03 10.03
C LYS A 342 2.52 -16.77 10.86
N LYS A 343 2.60 -18.10 10.77
CA LYS A 343 3.61 -18.94 11.42
C LYS A 343 4.54 -19.59 10.38
N PRO A 344 5.27 -18.79 9.57
CA PRO A 344 6.08 -19.31 8.47
C PRO A 344 7.20 -20.25 8.93
N HIS A 345 7.72 -20.09 10.15
CA HIS A 345 8.76 -20.97 10.70
C HIS A 345 8.25 -22.41 10.91
N ILE A 346 7.05 -22.60 11.46
CA ILE A 346 6.46 -23.94 11.68
C ILE A 346 6.30 -24.63 10.32
N ARG A 347 5.77 -23.90 9.32
CA ARG A 347 5.63 -24.40 7.95
C ARG A 347 6.97 -24.84 7.36
N GLN A 348 8.02 -24.03 7.54
CA GLN A 348 9.37 -24.37 7.08
C GLN A 348 9.93 -25.62 7.76
N VAL A 349 9.76 -25.75 9.07
CA VAL A 349 10.22 -26.93 9.84
C VAL A 349 9.50 -28.19 9.35
N LEU A 350 8.17 -28.16 9.25
CA LEU A 350 7.37 -29.31 8.79
C LEU A 350 7.73 -29.73 7.35
N LEU A 351 7.94 -28.76 6.45
CA LEU A 351 8.38 -29.05 5.08
C LEU A 351 9.79 -29.67 5.05
N ALA A 352 10.71 -29.17 5.88
CA ALA A 352 12.06 -29.72 5.99
C ALA A 352 12.02 -31.17 6.53
N GLN A 353 11.18 -31.44 7.54
CA GLN A 353 10.95 -32.79 8.05
C GLN A 353 10.36 -33.72 6.97
N ALA A 354 9.35 -33.26 6.21
CA ALA A 354 8.75 -34.04 5.12
C ALA A 354 9.77 -34.40 4.03
N ASN A 355 10.61 -33.45 3.62
CA ASN A 355 11.67 -33.69 2.65
C ASN A 355 12.68 -34.73 3.14
N ILE A 356 13.02 -34.72 4.43
CA ILE A 356 13.93 -35.71 5.01
C ILE A 356 13.33 -37.11 5.00
N LEU A 357 12.04 -37.26 5.27
CA LEU A 357 11.37 -38.56 5.14
C LEU A 357 11.40 -39.07 3.69
N ARG A 358 11.25 -38.19 2.70
CA ARG A 358 11.44 -38.55 1.28
C ARG A 358 12.87 -38.95 0.96
N THR A 359 13.85 -38.22 1.46
CA THR A 359 15.27 -38.56 1.30
C THR A 359 15.58 -39.93 1.89
N LEU A 360 15.06 -40.22 3.10
CA LEU A 360 15.23 -41.51 3.76
C LEU A 360 14.56 -42.67 3.02
N ARG A 361 13.43 -42.41 2.35
CA ARG A 361 12.75 -43.36 1.48
C ARG A 361 13.62 -43.75 0.29
N ASP A 362 14.25 -42.77 -0.36
CA ASP A 362 15.01 -42.98 -1.60
C ASP A 362 16.43 -43.50 -1.35
N THR A 363 17.02 -43.18 -0.20
CA THR A 363 18.39 -43.55 0.18
C THR A 363 18.43 -44.22 1.56
N PRO A 364 17.95 -45.46 1.69
CA PRO A 364 17.90 -46.14 2.99
C PRO A 364 19.29 -46.50 3.57
N GLU A 365 20.34 -46.51 2.75
CA GLU A 365 21.72 -46.93 3.08
C GLU A 365 22.68 -45.77 3.45
N ILE A 366 22.19 -44.58 3.80
CA ILE A 366 23.07 -43.47 4.23
C ILE A 366 23.97 -43.93 5.40
N GLN A 367 25.29 -43.77 5.22
CA GLN A 367 26.40 -44.18 6.09
C GLN A 367 26.38 -43.54 7.53
N PRO A 368 27.21 -44.02 8.49
CA PRO A 368 27.06 -43.89 9.95
C PRO A 368 26.97 -42.50 10.60
N GLU A 369 27.10 -41.41 9.85
CA GLU A 369 26.73 -40.06 10.33
C GLU A 369 25.19 -39.91 10.45
N ALA A 370 24.45 -40.95 10.06
CA ALA A 370 23.00 -41.12 10.09
C ALA A 370 22.34 -41.26 11.47
N GLU A 371 23.01 -40.98 12.59
CA GLU A 371 22.34 -40.92 13.91
C GLU A 371 21.16 -39.93 13.88
N PHE A 372 21.36 -38.78 13.24
CA PHE A 372 20.31 -37.77 13.05
C PHE A 372 19.10 -38.32 12.27
N TYR A 373 19.35 -38.97 11.14
CA TYR A 373 18.30 -39.54 10.30
C TYR A 373 17.60 -40.74 10.97
N THR A 374 18.34 -41.51 11.79
CA THR A 374 17.80 -42.63 12.56
C THR A 374 16.84 -42.14 13.64
N HIS A 375 17.10 -40.98 14.24
CA HIS A 375 16.18 -40.31 15.18
C HIS A 375 14.82 -39.98 14.53
N TYR A 376 14.81 -39.57 13.26
CA TYR A 376 13.57 -39.29 12.53
C TYR A 376 12.81 -40.55 12.10
N LYS A 377 13.48 -41.68 11.91
CA LYS A 377 12.81 -42.97 11.60
C LYS A 377 11.90 -43.45 12.73
N THR A 378 12.18 -43.07 13.98
CA THR A 378 11.43 -43.51 15.17
C THR A 378 10.39 -42.51 15.66
N LYS A 379 10.39 -41.28 15.12
CA LYS A 379 9.45 -40.24 15.53
C LYS A 379 8.09 -40.42 14.86
N THR A 380 7.03 -40.18 15.63
CA THR A 380 5.67 -40.06 15.11
C THR A 380 5.49 -38.70 14.42
N VAL A 381 4.42 -38.52 13.64
CA VAL A 381 4.08 -37.22 13.05
C VAL A 381 3.78 -36.21 14.15
N GLU A 382 3.16 -36.65 15.23
CA GLU A 382 2.85 -35.85 16.41
C GLU A 382 4.12 -35.32 17.08
N ASP A 383 5.15 -36.17 17.26
CA ASP A 383 6.45 -35.74 17.79
C ASP A 383 7.09 -34.68 16.89
N MET A 384 6.98 -34.83 15.57
CA MET A 384 7.55 -33.91 14.59
C MET A 384 6.82 -32.56 14.57
N VAL A 385 5.48 -32.58 14.71
CA VAL A 385 4.66 -31.37 14.86
C VAL A 385 4.97 -30.67 16.18
N GLU A 386 5.11 -31.39 17.29
CA GLU A 386 5.48 -30.82 18.59
C GLU A 386 6.82 -30.06 18.48
N ILE A 387 7.83 -30.69 17.87
CA ILE A 387 9.13 -30.05 17.57
C ILE A 387 8.96 -28.80 16.72
N ALA A 388 8.12 -28.85 15.67
CA ALA A 388 7.89 -27.70 14.79
C ALA A 388 7.18 -26.54 15.50
N THR A 389 6.32 -26.83 16.47
CA THR A 389 5.58 -25.83 17.25
C THR A 389 6.37 -25.27 18.44
N PHE A 390 7.52 -25.85 18.77
CA PHE A 390 8.36 -25.39 19.87
C PHE A 390 8.81 -23.94 19.64
N GLU A 391 8.51 -23.06 20.59
CA GLU A 391 8.87 -21.64 20.50
C GLU A 391 10.38 -21.46 20.59
N GLN A 392 11.02 -21.34 19.43
CA GLN A 392 12.41 -20.94 19.35
C GLN A 392 12.58 -19.48 19.78
N SER A 393 13.67 -19.19 20.49
CA SER A 393 14.06 -17.81 20.79
C SER A 393 14.28 -17.02 19.49
N ASN A 394 14.07 -15.70 19.53
CA ASN A 394 14.35 -14.83 18.39
C ASN A 394 15.82 -14.94 17.91
N GLU A 395 16.75 -15.18 18.84
CA GLU A 395 18.16 -15.40 18.54
C GLU A 395 18.36 -16.69 17.71
N HIS A 396 17.70 -17.79 18.09
CA HIS A 396 17.76 -19.04 17.35
C HIS A 396 17.18 -18.90 15.93
N ARG A 397 16.05 -18.20 15.79
CA ARG A 397 15.46 -17.92 14.47
C ARG A 397 16.39 -17.08 13.58
N GLN A 398 17.05 -16.08 14.15
CA GLN A 398 18.03 -15.26 13.43
C GLN A 398 19.26 -16.09 13.01
N ALA A 399 19.77 -16.92 13.91
CA ALA A 399 20.87 -17.84 13.65
C ALA A 399 20.53 -18.83 12.52
N SER A 400 19.34 -19.45 12.55
CA SER A 400 18.88 -20.36 11.49
C SER A 400 18.74 -19.64 10.15
N THR A 401 18.15 -18.42 10.14
CA THR A 401 18.05 -17.61 8.91
C THR A 401 19.42 -17.32 8.29
N MET A 402 20.40 -16.97 9.12
CA MET A 402 21.77 -16.72 8.69
C MET A 402 22.45 -17.98 8.14
N LEU A 403 22.31 -19.11 8.83
CA LEU A 403 22.86 -20.38 8.38
C LEU A 403 22.23 -20.83 7.05
N ASN A 404 20.92 -20.63 6.88
CA ASN A 404 20.21 -20.96 5.64
C ASN A 404 20.71 -20.12 4.45
N GLU A 405 21.23 -18.90 4.66
CA GLU A 405 21.92 -18.15 3.60
C GLU A 405 23.17 -18.91 3.11
N LEU A 406 23.99 -19.43 4.03
CA LEU A 406 25.18 -20.24 3.70
C LEU A 406 24.79 -21.54 2.99
N ILE A 407 23.81 -22.27 3.53
CA ILE A 407 23.31 -23.53 2.97
C ILE A 407 22.79 -23.33 1.55
N ARG A 408 21.93 -22.34 1.33
CA ARG A 408 21.36 -22.04 0.01
C ARG A 408 22.46 -21.72 -1.00
N LYS A 409 23.46 -20.92 -0.61
CA LYS A 409 24.59 -20.60 -1.50
C LYS A 409 25.48 -21.80 -1.78
N ALA A 410 25.67 -22.68 -0.81
CA ALA A 410 26.35 -23.95 -1.07
C ALA A 410 25.54 -24.81 -2.06
N ARG A 411 24.20 -24.87 -1.92
CA ARG A 411 23.30 -25.58 -2.85
C ARG A 411 23.32 -25.03 -4.28
N ASP A 412 23.34 -23.71 -4.47
CA ASP A 412 23.45 -23.10 -5.80
C ASP A 412 24.73 -23.55 -6.55
N ASN A 413 25.74 -24.00 -5.81
CA ASN A 413 27.05 -24.42 -6.32
C ASN A 413 27.21 -25.96 -6.43
N LEU A 414 26.19 -26.75 -6.10
CA LEU A 414 26.30 -28.19 -5.81
C LEU A 414 26.42 -29.16 -6.99
N ASN A 415 26.45 -28.72 -8.26
CA ASN A 415 26.24 -29.57 -9.45
C ASN A 415 26.81 -31.00 -9.34
N GLY A 416 25.96 -31.96 -8.91
CA GLY A 416 26.23 -33.40 -8.84
C GLY A 416 26.74 -34.01 -7.51
N ASN A 417 26.92 -33.26 -6.42
CA ASN A 417 27.40 -33.83 -5.14
C ASN A 417 26.23 -34.17 -4.18
N GLU A 418 25.66 -35.37 -4.33
CA GLU A 418 24.53 -35.85 -3.51
C GLU A 418 24.89 -35.92 -2.01
N ALA A 419 26.15 -36.26 -1.66
CA ALA A 419 26.59 -36.35 -0.26
C ALA A 419 26.58 -34.97 0.44
N LEU A 420 27.07 -33.92 -0.24
CA LEU A 420 27.02 -32.56 0.32
C LEU A 420 25.57 -32.05 0.40
N LYS A 421 24.71 -32.41 -0.55
CA LYS A 421 23.28 -32.09 -0.48
C LYS A 421 22.62 -32.70 0.76
N LEU A 422 22.83 -34.00 1.00
CA LEU A 422 22.32 -34.70 2.19
C LEU A 422 22.83 -34.11 3.50
N TYR A 423 24.10 -33.71 3.54
CA TYR A 423 24.68 -33.01 4.68
C TYR A 423 24.00 -31.66 4.93
N LEU A 424 23.83 -30.85 3.88
CA LEU A 424 23.21 -29.53 3.97
C LEU A 424 21.74 -29.59 4.38
N ASP A 425 20.98 -30.57 3.86
CA ASP A 425 19.60 -30.84 4.26
C ASP A 425 19.51 -31.21 5.75
N ALA A 426 20.43 -32.04 6.24
CA ALA A 426 20.51 -32.39 7.66
C ALA A 426 20.82 -31.16 8.54
N ILE A 427 21.80 -30.34 8.15
CA ILE A 427 22.18 -29.13 8.90
C ILE A 427 21.04 -28.11 8.93
N GLU A 428 20.36 -27.89 7.81
CA GLU A 428 19.18 -27.00 7.75
C GLU A 428 18.12 -27.46 8.74
N LEU A 429 17.77 -28.75 8.73
CA LEU A 429 16.75 -29.26 9.65
C LEU A 429 17.20 -29.17 11.11
N ARG A 430 18.44 -29.58 11.43
CA ARG A 430 18.97 -29.47 12.80
C ARG A 430 18.88 -28.04 13.32
N SER A 431 19.22 -27.07 12.48
CA SER A 431 19.09 -25.65 12.80
C SER A 431 17.65 -25.18 13.04
N LEU A 432 16.65 -25.94 12.59
CA LEU A 432 15.23 -25.67 12.73
C LEU A 432 14.57 -26.51 13.83
N THR A 433 15.16 -27.63 14.25
CA THR A 433 14.49 -28.60 15.14
C THR A 433 15.21 -28.89 16.44
N GLU A 434 16.52 -28.63 16.53
CA GLU A 434 17.33 -28.94 17.70
C GLU A 434 17.58 -27.65 18.51
N PRO A 435 16.94 -27.46 19.67
CA PRO A 435 17.18 -26.28 20.51
C PRO A 435 18.64 -26.15 20.93
N ASP A 436 19.35 -27.29 20.98
CA ASP A 436 20.75 -27.41 21.33
C ASP A 436 21.73 -27.28 20.16
N PHE A 437 21.24 -27.11 18.93
CA PHE A 437 22.08 -27.03 17.74
C PHE A 437 23.18 -25.95 17.86
N TYR A 438 22.85 -24.84 18.52
CA TYR A 438 23.77 -23.72 18.77
C TYR A 438 24.37 -23.71 20.19
N GLN A 439 24.29 -24.80 20.98
CA GLN A 439 24.82 -24.84 22.36
C GLN A 439 26.32 -24.54 22.45
N ASN A 440 27.07 -24.86 21.39
CA ASN A 440 28.50 -24.58 21.31
C ASN A 440 28.81 -23.16 20.77
N GLY A 441 27.78 -22.32 20.61
CA GLY A 441 27.84 -20.99 20.00
C GLY A 441 27.55 -21.02 18.50
N PHE A 442 26.89 -19.98 18.01
CA PHE A 442 26.53 -19.83 16.59
C PHE A 442 27.77 -19.85 15.68
N ILE A 443 28.81 -19.08 16.01
CA ILE A 443 30.03 -18.96 15.22
C ILE A 443 30.73 -20.31 15.05
N LYS A 444 30.93 -21.05 16.14
CA LYS A 444 31.59 -22.37 16.09
C LYS A 444 30.80 -23.39 15.27
N THR A 445 29.47 -23.30 15.34
CA THR A 445 28.57 -24.12 14.52
C THR A 445 28.73 -23.77 13.04
N LEU A 446 28.72 -22.47 12.72
CA LEU A 446 28.91 -21.96 11.37
C LEU A 446 30.29 -22.34 10.79
N GLU A 447 31.35 -22.25 11.59
CA GLU A 447 32.72 -22.66 11.21
C GLU A 447 32.78 -24.15 10.87
N THR A 448 32.12 -24.99 11.68
CA THR A 448 32.04 -26.44 11.44
C THR A 448 31.31 -26.74 10.13
N VAL A 449 30.18 -26.07 9.90
CA VAL A 449 29.38 -26.23 8.67
C VAL A 449 30.17 -25.74 7.45
N TYR A 450 30.77 -24.55 7.53
CA TYR A 450 31.59 -24.00 6.45
C TYR A 450 32.78 -24.90 6.13
N GLY A 451 33.53 -25.35 7.14
CA GLY A 451 34.68 -26.25 6.94
C GLY A 451 34.30 -27.55 6.25
N THR A 452 33.12 -28.10 6.56
CA THR A 452 32.58 -29.28 5.89
C THR A 452 32.22 -28.99 4.43
N ILE A 453 31.51 -27.88 4.16
CA ILE A 453 31.20 -27.43 2.79
C ILE A 453 32.48 -27.26 1.96
N ASP A 454 33.49 -26.60 2.53
CA ASP A 454 34.79 -26.33 1.90
C ASP A 454 35.51 -27.64 1.54
N GLN A 455 35.51 -28.62 2.47
CA GLN A 455 36.07 -29.94 2.25
C GLN A 455 35.38 -30.69 1.10
N TYR A 456 34.05 -30.72 1.06
CA TYR A 456 33.30 -31.40 0.00
C TYR A 456 33.48 -30.75 -1.38
N ILE A 457 33.56 -29.42 -1.41
CA ILE A 457 33.79 -28.67 -2.65
C ILE A 457 35.21 -28.92 -3.14
N GLY A 458 36.21 -28.86 -2.26
CA GLY A 458 37.64 -29.10 -2.57
C GLY A 458 37.97 -30.44 -3.21
N MET A 459 37.06 -31.43 -3.16
CA MET A 459 37.20 -32.73 -3.79
C MET A 459 36.83 -32.74 -5.29
N THR A 460 36.29 -31.65 -5.86
CA THR A 460 35.88 -31.55 -7.26
C THR A 460 36.93 -30.84 -8.14
N GLN A 461 37.27 -31.39 -9.33
CA GLN A 461 38.37 -30.92 -10.19
C GLN A 461 37.90 -29.92 -11.27
N GLN A 462 37.97 -28.60 -11.05
CA GLN A 462 38.10 -27.58 -12.12
C GLN A 462 38.17 -26.14 -11.57
N GLU A 463 38.57 -25.18 -12.41
CA GLU A 463 38.62 -23.72 -12.16
C GLU A 463 37.31 -23.10 -11.62
N GLN A 464 36.16 -23.77 -11.81
CA GLN A 464 34.88 -23.44 -11.17
C GLN A 464 34.95 -23.54 -9.63
N LEU A 465 35.85 -24.38 -9.10
CA LEU A 465 36.11 -24.60 -7.69
C LEU A 465 36.54 -23.32 -6.96
N GLU A 466 37.49 -22.56 -7.52
CA GLU A 466 38.00 -21.36 -6.86
C GLU A 466 36.91 -20.30 -6.68
N ARG A 467 36.01 -20.20 -7.67
CA ARG A 467 34.89 -19.25 -7.62
C ARG A 467 33.86 -19.67 -6.56
N GLN A 468 33.57 -20.96 -6.46
CA GLN A 468 32.61 -21.50 -5.50
C GLN A 468 33.13 -21.40 -4.06
N LEU A 469 34.39 -21.79 -3.83
CA LEU A 469 35.06 -21.67 -2.52
C LEU A 469 35.06 -20.21 -2.04
N LEU A 470 35.40 -19.28 -2.93
CA LEU A 470 35.42 -17.87 -2.63
C LEU A 470 34.03 -17.29 -2.35
N ASN A 471 33.00 -17.66 -3.13
CA ASN A 471 31.63 -17.23 -2.87
C ASN A 471 31.11 -17.72 -1.51
N ASN A 472 31.43 -18.96 -1.13
CA ASN A 472 31.07 -19.51 0.17
C ASN A 472 31.85 -18.82 1.29
N LYS A 473 33.14 -18.54 1.10
CA LYS A 473 33.98 -17.79 2.05
C LYS A 473 33.42 -16.38 2.30
N LEU A 474 33.09 -15.64 1.23
CA LEU A 474 32.49 -14.31 1.34
C LEU A 474 31.11 -14.37 2.03
N THR A 475 30.30 -15.39 1.72
CA THR A 475 29.00 -15.59 2.38
C THR A 475 29.16 -15.85 3.87
N PHE A 476 30.07 -16.76 4.24
CA PHE A 476 30.43 -17.03 5.63
C PHE A 476 30.88 -15.75 6.35
N GLN A 477 31.80 -14.99 5.76
CA GLN A 477 32.31 -13.75 6.37
C GLN A 477 31.24 -12.68 6.55
N ALA A 478 30.35 -12.51 5.56
CA ALA A 478 29.22 -11.59 5.67
C ALA A 478 28.26 -12.00 6.80
N ILE A 479 27.98 -13.29 6.94
CA ILE A 479 27.13 -13.82 8.03
C ILE A 479 27.77 -13.57 9.39
N VAL A 480 29.06 -13.87 9.54
CA VAL A 480 29.79 -13.65 10.79
C VAL A 480 29.74 -12.17 11.20
N LEU A 481 30.00 -11.26 10.26
CA LEU A 481 29.93 -9.81 10.53
C LEU A 481 28.51 -9.33 10.88
N ASP A 482 27.48 -9.83 10.19
CA ASP A 482 26.08 -9.50 10.50
C ASP A 482 25.66 -10.06 11.86
N HIS A 483 26.14 -11.25 12.24
CA HIS A 483 25.93 -11.81 13.58
C HIS A 483 26.59 -10.95 14.66
N PHE A 484 27.87 -10.58 14.49
CA PHE A 484 28.56 -9.69 15.42
C PHE A 484 27.88 -8.32 15.56
N SER A 485 27.18 -7.84 14.54
CA SER A 485 26.38 -6.60 14.64
C SER A 485 25.15 -6.73 15.56
N LYS A 486 24.71 -7.96 15.88
CA LYS A 486 23.47 -8.28 16.58
C LYS A 486 23.66 -8.85 17.98
N ILE A 487 24.82 -9.46 18.28
CA ILE A 487 25.10 -10.06 19.60
C ILE A 487 25.06 -9.02 20.75
N SER A 488 24.91 -9.54 21.96
CA SER A 488 24.87 -8.74 23.19
C SER A 488 26.23 -8.13 23.54
N GLU A 489 26.24 -6.99 24.23
CA GLU A 489 27.47 -6.29 24.70
C GLU A 489 28.40 -7.18 25.52
N GLU A 490 27.84 -8.06 26.35
CA GLU A 490 28.61 -9.01 27.16
C GLU A 490 29.39 -10.02 26.30
N GLU A 491 28.80 -10.48 25.20
CA GLU A 491 29.49 -11.40 24.28
C GLU A 491 30.60 -10.71 23.51
N ILE A 492 30.41 -9.44 23.12
CA ILE A 492 31.39 -8.65 22.35
C ILE A 492 32.70 -8.48 23.12
N THR A 493 32.65 -8.29 24.44
CA THR A 493 33.88 -8.15 25.25
C THR A 493 34.81 -9.36 25.14
N LYS A 494 34.28 -10.56 24.88
CA LYS A 494 35.07 -11.79 24.65
C LYS A 494 35.82 -11.76 23.32
N PHE A 495 35.31 -11.03 22.32
CA PHE A 495 35.83 -10.96 20.97
C PHE A 495 36.52 -9.62 20.63
N ALA A 496 36.41 -8.62 21.50
CA ALA A 496 37.09 -7.34 21.33
C ALA A 496 38.62 -7.54 21.34
N PRO A 497 39.39 -6.83 20.49
CA PRO A 497 40.85 -6.87 20.53
C PRO A 497 41.38 -6.57 21.95
N PRO A 498 42.51 -7.18 22.38
CA PRO A 498 43.06 -6.99 23.73
C PRO A 498 43.27 -5.52 24.12
N GLU A 499 43.52 -4.65 23.15
CA GLU A 499 43.70 -3.20 23.32
C GLU A 499 42.41 -2.48 23.78
N LEU A 500 41.25 -3.11 23.63
CA LEU A 500 39.93 -2.61 24.04
C LEU A 500 39.36 -3.34 25.25
N GLN A 501 39.93 -4.52 25.57
CA GLN A 501 39.62 -5.25 26.79
C GLN A 501 40.33 -4.66 28.02
N SER A 502 41.40 -3.88 27.83
CA SER A 502 42.17 -3.26 28.91
C SER A 502 41.57 -1.90 29.32
N PRO A 503 41.21 -1.69 30.60
CA PRO A 503 40.84 -0.37 31.10
C PRO A 503 42.11 0.47 31.28
N GLN A 504 42.57 1.16 30.23
CA GLN A 504 43.67 2.11 30.38
C GLN A 504 43.39 3.48 29.75
N ARG A 505 43.48 4.48 30.65
CA ARG A 505 43.69 5.93 30.54
C ARG A 505 42.48 6.85 30.42
N ASP A 506 42.24 7.56 31.54
CA ASP A 506 41.77 8.95 31.66
C ASP A 506 40.48 9.38 30.92
N THR A 507 39.61 8.46 30.55
CA THR A 507 38.29 8.81 29.97
C THR A 507 37.22 9.18 31.00
N GLY A 508 37.55 9.19 32.30
CA GLY A 508 36.66 9.58 33.40
C GLY A 508 35.48 8.62 33.58
N ASP A 509 35.51 7.78 34.62
CA ASP A 509 34.44 6.89 35.13
C ASP A 509 33.61 6.02 34.14
N LEU A 510 33.83 6.11 32.82
CA LEU A 510 33.12 5.32 31.82
C LEU A 510 33.72 3.91 31.75
N THR A 511 32.88 2.92 32.02
CA THR A 511 33.23 1.51 31.84
C THR A 511 33.59 1.23 30.37
N PRO A 512 34.44 0.22 30.06
CA PRO A 512 34.71 -0.21 28.68
C PRO A 512 33.43 -0.46 27.86
N MET A 513 32.33 -0.83 28.54
CA MET A 513 31.01 -1.06 27.96
C MET A 513 30.32 0.24 27.52
N GLN A 514 30.38 1.29 28.33
CA GLN A 514 29.87 2.63 27.96
C GLN A 514 30.69 3.29 26.85
N GLN A 515 31.97 2.93 26.72
CA GLN A 515 32.80 3.37 25.60
C GLN A 515 32.32 2.69 24.29
N LEU A 516 31.99 1.40 24.31
CA LEU A 516 31.49 0.65 23.14
C LEU A 516 30.15 1.19 22.59
N ASP A 517 29.29 1.74 23.45
CA ASP A 517 28.02 2.38 23.07
C ASP A 517 28.18 3.72 22.31
N HIS A 518 29.34 4.36 22.44
CA HIS A 518 29.64 5.61 21.71
C HIS A 518 30.14 5.37 20.28
N TYR A 519 30.53 4.14 19.95
CA TYR A 519 30.98 3.78 18.61
C TYR A 519 29.83 3.16 17.79
N PRO A 520 29.55 3.60 16.56
CA PRO A 520 28.53 2.99 15.70
C PRO A 520 28.99 1.65 15.09
N TRP A 521 29.87 0.91 15.76
CA TRP A 521 30.58 -0.25 15.24
C TRP A 521 29.62 -1.34 14.75
N ARG A 522 28.46 -1.55 15.38
CA ARG A 522 27.40 -2.47 14.90
C ARG A 522 26.93 -2.11 13.49
N LYS A 523 26.69 -0.82 13.23
CA LYS A 523 26.28 -0.33 11.90
C LYS A 523 27.39 -0.50 10.88
N TRP A 524 28.65 -0.34 11.30
CA TRP A 524 29.84 -0.58 10.47
C TRP A 524 30.00 -2.05 10.08
N LEU A 525 29.89 -2.98 11.03
CA LEU A 525 29.93 -4.41 10.73
C LEU A 525 28.81 -4.81 9.77
N LYS A 526 27.61 -4.25 9.95
CA LYS A 526 26.48 -4.47 9.04
C LYS A 526 26.72 -3.90 7.63
N ALA A 527 27.32 -2.72 7.53
CA ALA A 527 27.71 -2.14 6.24
C ALA A 527 28.80 -2.96 5.55
N GLU A 528 29.81 -3.42 6.29
CA GLU A 528 30.87 -4.28 5.75
C GLU A 528 30.31 -5.64 5.30
N ALA A 529 29.39 -6.24 6.06
CA ALA A 529 28.67 -7.44 5.64
C ALA A 529 27.90 -7.21 4.33
N THR A 530 27.27 -6.04 4.18
CA THR A 530 26.55 -5.64 2.96
C THR A 530 27.50 -5.48 1.78
N LYS A 531 28.66 -4.86 1.99
CA LYS A 531 29.71 -4.71 0.99
C LYS A 531 30.27 -6.06 0.54
N ILE A 532 30.49 -7.00 1.46
CA ILE A 532 30.94 -8.36 1.14
C ILE A 532 29.89 -9.11 0.32
N ARG A 533 28.60 -9.00 0.68
CA ARG A 533 27.50 -9.54 -0.14
C ARG A 533 27.47 -8.91 -1.53
N PHE A 534 27.68 -7.60 -1.64
CA PHE A 534 27.75 -6.91 -2.93
C PHE A 534 28.91 -7.44 -3.78
N MET A 535 30.12 -7.56 -3.22
CA MET A 535 31.29 -8.10 -3.90
C MET A 535 31.06 -9.54 -4.39
N ARG A 536 30.46 -10.40 -3.53
CA ARG A 536 30.04 -11.76 -3.88
C ARG A 536 29.16 -11.78 -5.13
N ASP A 537 28.22 -10.85 -5.22
CA ASP A 537 27.19 -10.85 -6.27
C ASP A 537 27.61 -10.11 -7.57
N HIS A 538 28.59 -9.18 -7.53
CA HIS A 538 28.80 -8.22 -8.63
C HIS A 538 30.22 -8.08 -9.23
N SER A 539 31.33 -8.51 -8.61
CA SER A 539 32.67 -8.13 -9.13
C SER A 539 33.79 -9.15 -8.92
N GLN A 540 34.33 -9.71 -10.02
CA GLN A 540 35.51 -10.60 -9.99
C GLN A 540 36.84 -9.84 -9.78
N THR A 541 36.91 -8.57 -10.15
CA THR A 541 38.14 -7.77 -10.07
C THR A 541 38.40 -7.22 -8.66
N GLU A 542 37.37 -6.83 -7.92
CA GLU A 542 37.50 -6.35 -6.52
C GLU A 542 37.83 -7.51 -5.53
N ILE A 543 37.46 -8.72 -5.93
CA ILE A 543 37.72 -9.96 -5.18
C ILE A 543 39.22 -10.29 -5.08
N VAL A 544 40.05 -9.86 -6.03
CA VAL A 544 41.51 -10.14 -6.02
C VAL A 544 42.22 -9.40 -4.89
N ASP A 545 41.73 -8.20 -4.54
CA ASP A 545 42.21 -7.44 -3.40
C ASP A 545 41.74 -8.05 -2.08
N TYR A 546 40.54 -8.64 -2.06
CA TYR A 546 40.02 -9.40 -0.92
C TYR A 546 40.76 -10.75 -0.72
N LYS A 547 41.18 -11.43 -1.81
CA LYS A 547 42.01 -12.66 -1.77
C LYS A 547 43.35 -12.44 -1.07
N LYS A 548 43.93 -11.22 -1.13
CA LYS A 548 45.19 -10.86 -0.47
C LYS A 548 45.03 -10.45 0.98
N ALA A 549 43.80 -10.20 1.43
CA ALA A 549 43.51 -9.66 2.74
C ALA A 549 42.83 -10.73 3.63
N THR A 550 43.66 -11.27 4.53
CA THR A 550 43.37 -11.38 5.95
C THR A 550 42.42 -12.48 6.48
N SER A 551 42.77 -13.08 7.61
CA SER A 551 41.93 -14.01 8.39
C SER A 551 40.64 -13.31 8.86
N ASN A 552 39.63 -14.07 9.33
CA ASN A 552 38.40 -13.46 9.87
C ASN A 552 38.73 -12.49 11.03
N ASP A 553 39.67 -12.86 11.89
CA ASP A 553 40.15 -12.03 12.99
C ASP A 553 40.70 -10.68 12.50
N GLU A 554 41.43 -10.68 11.40
CA GLU A 554 42.00 -9.47 10.82
C GLU A 554 40.94 -8.60 10.12
N LEU A 555 39.87 -9.16 9.54
CA LEU A 555 38.73 -8.38 9.01
C LEU A 555 37.96 -7.69 10.14
N HIS A 556 37.64 -8.41 11.22
CA HIS A 556 37.01 -7.84 12.42
C HIS A 556 37.89 -6.76 13.04
N THR A 557 39.17 -7.06 13.23
CA THR A 557 40.15 -6.12 13.80
C THR A 557 40.31 -4.88 12.92
N THR A 558 40.31 -5.04 11.59
CA THR A 558 40.40 -3.90 10.65
C THR A 558 39.15 -3.05 10.68
N ALA A 559 37.95 -3.65 10.67
CA ALA A 559 36.70 -2.90 10.77
C ALA A 559 36.61 -2.13 12.10
N PHE A 560 37.00 -2.78 13.21
CA PHE A 560 37.04 -2.14 14.52
C PHE A 560 38.06 -1.00 14.56
N ARG A 561 39.28 -1.23 14.08
CA ARG A 561 40.35 -0.22 14.02
C ARG A 561 39.93 0.97 13.17
N ARG A 562 39.35 0.75 11.99
CA ARG A 562 38.85 1.82 11.11
C ARG A 562 37.73 2.62 11.78
N SER A 563 36.77 1.94 12.41
CA SER A 563 35.70 2.61 13.16
C SER A 563 36.26 3.48 14.29
N LYS A 564 37.31 3.00 14.98
CA LYS A 564 37.98 3.75 16.05
C LYS A 564 38.75 4.95 15.51
N GLU A 565 39.63 4.73 14.53
CA GLU A 565 40.41 5.80 13.87
C GLU A 565 39.51 6.94 13.39
N LEU A 566 38.39 6.58 12.76
CA LEU A 566 37.45 7.55 12.25
C LEU A 566 36.73 8.29 13.38
N HIS A 567 36.28 7.59 14.42
CA HIS A 567 35.66 8.22 15.59
C HIS A 567 36.62 9.19 16.28
N ASP A 568 37.85 8.76 16.56
CA ASP A 568 38.88 9.58 17.19
C ASP A 568 39.17 10.84 16.35
N LYS A 569 39.22 10.70 15.02
CA LYS A 569 39.38 11.82 14.09
C LYS A 569 38.20 12.78 14.15
N LEU A 570 36.97 12.27 14.17
CA LEU A 570 35.76 13.08 14.21
C LEU A 570 35.58 13.79 15.55
N GLU A 571 35.93 13.13 16.66
CA GLU A 571 35.99 13.76 17.98
C GLU A 571 37.04 14.88 18.01
N SER A 572 38.19 14.67 17.37
CA SER A 572 39.20 15.73 17.23
C SER A 572 38.68 16.91 16.40
N LEU A 573 37.98 16.66 15.30
CA LEU A 573 37.37 17.70 14.46
C LEU A 573 36.28 18.44 15.24
N GLU A 574 35.50 17.73 16.05
CA GLU A 574 34.49 18.31 16.92
C GLU A 574 35.10 19.24 17.98
N ARG A 575 36.18 18.80 18.64
CA ARG A 575 36.90 19.65 19.61
C ARG A 575 37.46 20.91 18.97
N GLN A 576 38.02 20.81 17.76
CA GLN A 576 38.52 21.95 17.00
C GLN A 576 37.40 22.91 16.61
N LEU A 577 36.24 22.39 16.18
CA LEU A 577 35.06 23.19 15.87
C LEU A 577 34.52 23.88 17.13
N GLN A 578 34.45 23.19 18.26
CA GLN A 578 34.01 23.76 19.53
C GLN A 578 34.96 24.87 19.99
N GLN A 579 36.28 24.67 19.86
CA GLN A 579 37.26 25.72 20.15
C GLN A 579 37.06 26.96 19.27
N LEU A 580 36.77 26.77 17.97
CA LEU A 580 36.43 27.86 17.06
C LEU A 580 35.17 28.60 17.54
N LEU A 581 34.09 27.87 17.85
CA LEU A 581 32.83 28.43 18.37
C LEU A 581 33.00 29.18 19.71
N ASP A 582 34.03 28.83 20.48
CA ASP A 582 34.36 29.46 21.76
C ASP A 582 35.27 30.69 21.65
N THR A 583 35.78 31.00 20.46
CA THR A 583 36.57 32.22 20.22
C THR A 583 35.73 33.47 20.47
N LYS A 584 36.37 34.55 20.95
CA LYS A 584 35.70 35.83 21.25
C LYS A 584 35.03 36.45 20.02
N VAL A 585 35.54 36.15 18.82
CA VAL A 585 35.01 36.66 17.55
C VAL A 585 33.61 36.08 17.30
N LEU A 586 33.42 34.77 17.44
CA LEU A 586 32.10 34.13 17.25
C LEU A 586 31.12 34.32 18.42
N LYS A 587 31.58 34.93 19.53
CA LYS A 587 30.74 35.32 20.67
C LYS A 587 30.15 36.72 20.54
N GLN A 588 30.55 37.48 19.52
CA GLN A 588 29.92 38.77 19.22
C GLN A 588 28.49 38.52 18.71
N GLU A 589 27.56 39.42 19.06
CA GLU A 589 26.15 39.34 18.68
C GLU A 589 25.96 39.18 17.16
N LYS A 590 26.88 39.77 16.39
CA LYS A 590 26.89 39.75 14.93
C LYS A 590 27.25 38.39 14.32
N ALA A 591 28.00 37.54 15.04
CA ALA A 591 28.42 36.22 14.59
C ALA A 591 27.48 35.08 15.03
N ALA A 592 26.34 35.42 15.64
CA ALA A 592 25.40 34.46 16.21
C ALA A 592 24.82 33.49 15.17
N GLU A 593 24.48 33.96 13.96
CA GLU A 593 23.89 33.13 12.90
C GLU A 593 24.90 32.11 12.35
N LEU A 594 26.14 32.53 12.11
CA LEU A 594 27.21 31.63 11.67
C LEU A 594 27.49 30.55 12.73
N ARG A 595 27.46 30.94 14.00
CA ARG A 595 27.60 30.04 15.15
C ARG A 595 26.45 29.01 15.19
N GLU A 596 25.21 29.41 14.94
CA GLU A 596 24.06 28.49 14.87
C GLU A 596 24.18 27.50 13.71
N ILE A 597 24.56 27.96 12.51
CA ILE A 597 24.79 27.11 11.34
C ILE A 597 25.86 26.04 11.64
N LEU A 598 26.98 26.45 12.23
CA LEU A 598 28.06 25.53 12.58
C LEU A 598 27.64 24.52 13.67
N ILE A 599 26.87 24.92 14.68
CA ILE A 599 26.33 24.02 15.72
C ILE A 599 25.33 23.03 15.13
N GLU A 600 24.43 23.47 14.24
CA GLU A 600 23.47 22.59 13.58
C GLU A 600 24.18 21.56 12.71
N LYS A 601 25.18 22.01 11.93
CA LYS A 601 25.94 21.11 11.06
C LYS A 601 26.86 20.16 11.83
N GLN A 602 27.41 20.57 12.98
CA GLN A 602 28.08 19.67 13.93
C GLN A 602 27.16 18.53 14.37
N LYS A 603 25.92 18.85 14.76
CA LYS A 603 24.90 17.84 15.12
C LYS A 603 24.57 16.92 13.95
N ASN A 604 24.51 17.46 12.72
CA ASN A 604 24.27 16.67 11.52
C ASN A 604 25.45 15.75 11.19
N ILE A 605 26.69 16.21 11.33
CA ILE A 605 27.88 15.35 11.20
C ILE A 605 27.82 14.23 12.24
N GLN A 606 27.59 14.55 13.52
CA GLN A 606 27.43 13.54 14.56
C GLN A 606 26.33 12.53 14.24
N PHE A 607 25.20 12.99 13.73
CA PHE A 607 24.12 12.12 13.29
C PHE A 607 24.53 11.24 12.11
N LEU A 608 25.19 11.80 11.08
CA LEU A 608 25.67 11.06 9.90
C LEU A 608 26.69 9.99 10.28
N ILE A 609 27.63 10.32 11.17
CA ILE A 609 28.61 9.39 11.73
C ILE A 609 27.91 8.24 12.45
N LYS A 610 26.90 8.57 13.26
CA LYS A 610 26.12 7.58 14.00
C LYS A 610 25.16 6.78 13.13
N SER A 611 24.84 7.23 11.91
CA SER A 611 23.79 6.62 11.08
C SER A 611 24.29 5.92 9.82
N SER A 612 25.45 6.31 9.25
CA SER A 612 25.94 5.80 7.96
C SER A 612 27.48 5.67 7.92
N PRO A 613 28.01 4.43 7.93
CA PRO A 613 29.44 4.16 7.75
C PRO A 613 30.04 4.75 6.47
N ASP A 614 29.36 4.62 5.33
CA ASP A 614 29.86 5.11 4.04
C ASP A 614 29.92 6.64 3.99
N SER A 615 28.97 7.32 4.63
CA SER A 615 28.98 8.77 4.76
C SER A 615 30.12 9.23 5.68
N ALA A 616 30.37 8.47 6.74
CA ALA A 616 31.43 8.74 7.70
C ALA A 616 32.83 8.57 7.08
N GLU A 617 33.04 7.57 6.22
CA GLU A 617 34.34 7.34 5.55
C GLU A 617 34.77 8.54 4.68
N LYS A 618 33.83 9.33 4.13
CA LYS A 618 34.14 10.56 3.39
C LYS A 618 34.87 11.61 4.25
N TYR A 619 34.69 11.57 5.56
CA TYR A 619 35.36 12.47 6.50
C TYR A 619 36.73 11.95 6.93
N ARG A 620 37.07 10.70 6.62
CA ARG A 620 38.33 10.07 7.03
C ARG A 620 39.55 10.76 6.46
N GLU A 621 39.49 11.21 5.21
CA GLU A 621 40.60 11.91 4.55
C GLU A 621 40.44 13.43 4.58
N MET A 622 39.32 13.93 5.09
CA MET A 622 39.03 15.36 5.13
C MET A 622 39.92 16.06 6.17
N THR A 623 40.53 17.18 5.80
CA THR A 623 41.22 18.06 6.76
C THR A 623 40.20 18.93 7.49
N PHE A 624 40.61 19.59 8.58
CA PHE A 624 39.73 20.51 9.30
C PHE A 624 39.28 21.68 8.42
N SER A 625 40.17 22.26 7.60
CA SER A 625 39.79 23.30 6.62
C SER A 625 38.76 22.81 5.62
N SER A 626 38.95 21.61 5.07
CA SER A 626 38.00 21.03 4.12
C SER A 626 36.65 20.76 4.78
N LEU A 627 36.64 20.34 6.05
CA LEU A 627 35.41 20.18 6.83
C LEU A 627 34.70 21.50 7.02
N ILE A 628 35.38 22.53 7.54
CA ILE A 628 34.79 23.85 7.79
C ILE A 628 34.27 24.48 6.50
N SER A 629 35.06 24.40 5.42
CA SER A 629 34.65 24.90 4.10
C SER A 629 33.37 24.21 3.62
N ASN A 630 33.30 22.88 3.69
CA ASN A 630 32.10 22.13 3.31
C ASN A 630 30.91 22.49 4.20
N LEU A 631 31.10 22.64 5.51
CA LEU A 631 30.02 22.99 6.44
C LEU A 631 29.47 24.40 6.19
N LEU A 632 30.34 25.37 5.91
CA LEU A 632 29.95 26.72 5.58
C LEU A 632 29.24 26.78 4.24
N ILE A 633 29.77 26.11 3.21
CA ILE A 633 29.13 26.04 1.88
C ILE A 633 27.76 25.39 1.97
N ASP A 634 27.64 24.24 2.65
CA ASP A 634 26.37 23.53 2.82
C ASP A 634 25.38 24.28 3.72
N GLY A 635 25.88 24.97 4.74
CA GLY A 635 25.08 25.80 5.64
C GLY A 635 24.47 27.00 4.92
N LEU A 636 25.31 27.74 4.20
CA LEU A 636 24.87 28.88 3.40
C LEU A 636 23.92 28.45 2.28
N LYS A 637 24.22 27.35 1.57
CA LYS A 637 23.32 26.78 0.55
C LYS A 637 21.96 26.41 1.14
N SER A 638 21.94 25.75 2.31
CA SER A 638 20.70 25.42 3.01
C SER A 638 19.90 26.67 3.39
N LYS A 639 20.58 27.73 3.85
CA LYS A 639 19.92 29.01 4.16
C LYS A 639 19.38 29.69 2.91
N THR A 640 20.12 29.66 1.80
CA THR A 640 19.65 30.15 0.50
C THR A 640 18.42 29.38 0.03
N GLU A 641 18.39 28.06 0.20
CA GLU A 641 17.24 27.20 -0.14
C GLU A 641 16.02 27.48 0.76
N GLU A 642 16.23 27.69 2.07
CA GLU A 642 15.19 28.09 3.02
C GLU A 642 14.58 29.44 2.63
N ILE A 643 15.42 30.46 2.41
CA ILE A 643 14.99 31.79 1.93
C ILE A 643 14.22 31.64 0.62
N THR A 644 14.74 30.85 -0.33
CA THR A 644 14.08 30.57 -1.61
C THR A 644 12.74 29.83 -1.45
N SER A 645 12.61 28.97 -0.45
CA SER A 645 11.37 28.23 -0.16
C SER A 645 10.31 29.14 0.46
N ILE A 646 10.68 29.94 1.47
CA ILE A 646 9.80 30.96 2.08
C ILE A 646 9.31 31.94 1.02
N ALA A 647 10.24 32.42 0.20
CA ALA A 647 10.00 33.20 -1.00
C ALA A 647 8.96 32.58 -1.95
N LYS A 648 9.17 31.32 -2.35
CA LYS A 648 8.24 30.57 -3.22
C LYS A 648 6.89 30.31 -2.56
N GLU A 649 6.86 30.04 -1.26
CA GLU A 649 5.63 29.82 -0.52
C GLU A 649 4.81 31.10 -0.42
N ASN A 650 5.44 32.23 -0.12
CA ASN A 650 4.81 33.55 -0.14
C ASN A 650 4.24 33.87 -1.53
N LEU A 651 4.96 33.52 -2.60
CA LEU A 651 4.48 33.63 -3.98
C LEU A 651 3.26 32.72 -4.25
N LYS A 652 3.27 31.47 -3.77
CA LYS A 652 2.10 30.57 -3.84
C LYS A 652 0.91 31.08 -3.01
N ARG A 653 1.15 31.69 -1.85
CA ARG A 653 0.11 32.31 -1.00
C ARG A 653 -0.52 33.51 -1.71
N LEU A 654 0.26 34.30 -2.44
CA LEU A 654 -0.26 35.33 -3.35
C LEU A 654 -1.12 34.73 -4.46
N GLU A 655 -0.71 33.60 -5.06
CA GLU A 655 -1.48 32.91 -6.11
C GLU A 655 -2.79 32.30 -5.60
N LYS A 656 -2.83 31.83 -4.35
CA LYS A 656 -4.05 31.30 -3.72
C LYS A 656 -5.04 32.40 -3.32
N LYS A 657 -4.55 33.61 -3.04
CA LYS A 657 -5.38 34.80 -2.80
C LYS A 657 -5.82 35.49 -4.10
N LYS A 658 -6.11 34.72 -5.16
CA LYS A 658 -6.77 35.27 -6.35
C LYS A 658 -8.13 35.83 -5.93
N PRO A 659 -8.45 37.12 -6.19
CA PRO A 659 -9.84 37.54 -6.16
C PRO A 659 -10.61 36.67 -7.15
N ILE A 660 -11.71 36.07 -6.70
CA ILE A 660 -12.58 35.25 -7.55
C ILE A 660 -13.14 36.19 -8.61
N ALA A 661 -12.66 36.07 -9.84
CA ALA A 661 -13.22 36.79 -10.97
C ALA A 661 -14.65 36.27 -11.23
N PRO A 662 -15.62 37.13 -11.58
CA PRO A 662 -16.92 36.67 -12.06
C PRO A 662 -16.70 35.75 -13.28
N GLU A 663 -17.42 34.62 -13.34
CA GLU A 663 -17.15 33.47 -14.21
C GLU A 663 -17.01 33.78 -15.71
N ASN A 664 -17.58 34.90 -16.20
CA ASN A 664 -17.44 35.32 -17.60
C ASN A 664 -17.03 36.80 -17.70
N VAL A 665 -15.74 37.09 -17.62
CA VAL A 665 -15.20 38.45 -17.81
C VAL A 665 -15.34 38.92 -19.27
N ASP A 666 -15.39 37.99 -20.23
CA ASP A 666 -15.44 38.26 -21.67
C ASP A 666 -16.86 38.43 -22.25
N ASP A 667 -17.91 38.14 -21.47
CA ASP A 667 -19.28 38.34 -21.92
C ASP A 667 -19.55 39.84 -22.09
N ASN A 668 -19.95 40.29 -23.28
CA ASN A 668 -20.25 41.72 -23.45
C ASN A 668 -21.52 42.12 -22.67
N PHE A 669 -21.72 43.42 -22.47
CA PHE A 669 -22.86 43.98 -21.73
C PHE A 669 -24.21 43.35 -22.11
N TRP A 670 -24.39 43.05 -23.41
CA TRP A 670 -25.61 42.43 -23.93
C TRP A 670 -25.78 40.98 -23.54
N GLN A 671 -24.71 40.18 -23.51
CA GLN A 671 -24.76 38.78 -23.08
C GLN A 671 -25.07 38.68 -21.59
N ARG A 672 -24.42 39.52 -20.76
CA ARG A 672 -24.62 39.55 -19.30
C ARG A 672 -26.02 39.99 -18.87
N ASN A 673 -26.61 40.92 -19.62
CA ASN A 673 -27.90 41.54 -19.27
C ASN A 673 -29.05 41.14 -20.19
N ARG A 674 -28.85 40.17 -21.10
CA ARG A 674 -29.81 39.79 -22.15
C ARG A 674 -31.22 39.57 -21.61
N ASN A 675 -31.34 38.80 -20.53
CA ASN A 675 -32.64 38.45 -19.94
C ASN A 675 -33.30 39.67 -19.27
N ALA A 676 -32.53 40.50 -18.56
CA ALA A 676 -33.05 41.70 -17.90
C ALA A 676 -33.51 42.77 -18.92
N ILE A 677 -32.76 42.95 -20.00
CA ILE A 677 -33.10 43.89 -21.08
C ILE A 677 -34.31 43.41 -21.88
N LEU A 678 -34.39 42.10 -22.18
CA LEU A 678 -35.58 41.52 -22.85
C LEU A 678 -36.84 41.69 -22.00
N ILE A 679 -36.75 41.42 -20.70
CA ILE A 679 -37.88 41.58 -19.77
C ILE A 679 -38.28 43.05 -19.63
N GLY A 680 -37.31 43.96 -19.54
CA GLY A 680 -37.56 45.41 -19.48
C GLY A 680 -38.17 45.98 -20.77
N ALA A 681 -37.70 45.52 -21.94
CA ALA A 681 -38.25 45.92 -23.23
C ALA A 681 -39.70 45.44 -23.42
N PHE A 682 -40.01 44.20 -23.03
CA PHE A 682 -41.38 43.68 -23.03
C PHE A 682 -42.30 44.49 -22.10
N ALA A 683 -41.84 44.82 -20.90
CA ALA A 683 -42.60 45.62 -19.95
C ALA A 683 -42.87 47.04 -20.47
N LEU A 684 -41.88 47.68 -21.10
CA LEU A 684 -42.02 49.02 -21.69
C LEU A 684 -43.02 49.04 -22.85
N VAL A 685 -42.96 48.06 -23.76
CA VAL A 685 -43.92 47.92 -24.87
C VAL A 685 -45.34 47.72 -24.35
N THR A 686 -45.50 46.96 -23.26
CA THR A 686 -46.80 46.74 -22.62
C THR A 686 -47.36 48.03 -22.01
N VAL A 687 -46.52 48.84 -21.36
CA VAL A 687 -46.90 50.14 -20.78
C VAL A 687 -47.24 51.17 -21.87
N ILE A 688 -46.44 51.27 -22.95
CA ILE A 688 -46.73 52.17 -24.07
C ILE A 688 -48.04 51.80 -24.76
N SER A 689 -48.29 50.50 -24.96
CA SER A 689 -49.55 50.00 -25.53
C SER A 689 -50.75 50.38 -24.66
N LEU A 690 -50.63 50.27 -23.34
CA LEU A 690 -51.67 50.66 -22.39
C LEU A 690 -51.92 52.18 -22.39
N VAL A 691 -50.86 52.99 -22.44
CA VAL A 691 -50.97 54.46 -22.52
C VAL A 691 -51.66 54.88 -23.83
N LEU A 692 -51.37 54.22 -24.95
CA LEU A 692 -52.03 54.48 -26.23
C LEU A 692 -53.52 54.08 -26.26
N ILE A 693 -53.90 53.06 -25.46
CA ILE A 693 -55.29 52.69 -25.21
C ILE A 693 -55.98 53.76 -24.34
N ILE A 694 -55.35 54.20 -23.26
CA ILE A 694 -55.91 55.19 -22.30
C ILE A 694 -56.03 56.59 -22.93
N THR A 695 -55.07 56.99 -23.76
CA THR A 695 -55.05 58.32 -24.43
C THR A 695 -55.95 58.40 -25.66
N GLY A 696 -56.67 57.30 -25.97
CA GLY A 696 -57.68 57.26 -27.02
C GLY A 696 -57.15 57.07 -28.43
N VAL A 697 -55.82 56.99 -28.63
CA VAL A 697 -55.19 56.76 -29.93
C VAL A 697 -55.52 55.37 -30.49
N LEU A 698 -55.74 54.38 -29.62
CA LEU A 698 -56.16 53.01 -29.97
C LEU A 698 -57.58 52.66 -29.50
N ALA A 699 -58.42 53.66 -29.16
CA ALA A 699 -59.78 53.44 -28.65
C ALA A 699 -60.66 52.51 -29.52
N PRO A 700 -60.58 52.51 -30.88
CA PRO A 700 -61.36 51.58 -31.70
C PRO A 700 -60.98 50.11 -31.52
N LEU A 701 -59.72 49.80 -31.21
CA LEU A 701 -59.26 48.44 -30.87
C LEU A 701 -59.64 48.05 -29.43
N GLY A 702 -59.68 49.02 -28.51
CA GLY A 702 -60.12 48.80 -27.13
C GLY A 702 -61.60 48.43 -27.04
N LEU A 703 -62.46 49.07 -27.82
CA LEU A 703 -63.88 48.75 -27.91
C LEU A 703 -64.16 47.40 -28.59
N ALA A 704 -63.25 46.91 -29.45
CA ALA A 704 -63.36 45.57 -30.05
C ALA A 704 -63.01 44.43 -29.07
N LEU A 705 -62.25 44.72 -28.01
CA LEU A 705 -61.84 43.76 -26.96
C LEU A 705 -62.80 43.71 -25.76
N GLU A 706 -63.79 44.61 -25.68
CA GLU A 706 -64.78 44.69 -24.59
C GLU A 706 -65.84 43.58 -24.58
N ALA A 707 -65.76 42.59 -25.48
CA ALA A 707 -66.63 41.41 -25.45
C ALA A 707 -66.17 40.29 -24.48
N GLY A 708 -65.11 40.49 -23.68
CA GLY A 708 -64.63 39.49 -22.74
C GLY A 708 -64.07 40.08 -21.44
N THR A 709 -64.33 39.40 -20.32
CA THR A 709 -64.09 39.79 -18.91
C THR A 709 -62.62 40.01 -18.48
N ALA A 710 -61.71 40.46 -19.37
CA ALA A 710 -60.26 40.55 -19.11
C ALA A 710 -59.73 41.95 -18.75
N THR A 711 -60.55 43.00 -18.82
CA THR A 711 -60.08 44.40 -18.69
C THR A 711 -59.71 44.82 -17.27
N ILE A 712 -60.31 44.18 -16.25
CA ILE A 712 -60.03 44.49 -14.83
C ILE A 712 -58.67 43.93 -14.38
N MET A 713 -58.19 42.82 -14.97
CA MET A 713 -56.84 42.29 -14.70
C MET A 713 -55.72 43.10 -15.39
N ALA A 714 -56.02 43.79 -16.49
CA ALA A 714 -55.04 44.59 -17.23
C ALA A 714 -54.62 45.87 -16.48
N ILE A 715 -55.52 46.48 -15.70
CA ILE A 715 -55.24 47.70 -14.93
C ILE A 715 -54.44 47.39 -13.65
N SER A 716 -54.63 46.21 -13.05
CA SER A 716 -53.81 45.75 -11.91
C SER A 716 -52.41 45.30 -12.34
N GLY A 717 -52.26 44.73 -13.54
CA GLY A 717 -50.97 44.30 -14.09
C GLY A 717 -50.07 45.44 -14.58
N ALA A 718 -50.65 46.57 -14.99
CA ALA A 718 -49.92 47.72 -15.51
C ALA A 718 -49.07 48.46 -14.47
N ALA A 719 -49.57 48.59 -13.24
CA ALA A 719 -48.80 49.19 -12.14
C ALA A 719 -47.61 48.30 -11.71
N GLY A 720 -47.75 46.97 -11.85
CA GLY A 720 -46.66 46.01 -11.63
C GLY A 720 -45.59 46.06 -12.73
N ALA A 721 -45.99 46.14 -14.00
CA ALA A 721 -45.06 46.15 -15.14
C ALA A 721 -44.14 47.40 -15.17
N GLY A 722 -44.63 48.58 -14.78
CA GLY A 722 -43.82 49.80 -14.68
C GLY A 722 -42.77 49.76 -13.57
N ALA A 723 -43.09 49.16 -12.42
CA ALA A 723 -42.15 48.96 -11.32
C ALA A 723 -41.10 47.87 -11.64
N ILE A 724 -41.47 46.86 -12.43
CA ILE A 724 -40.56 45.80 -12.89
C ILE A 724 -39.57 46.32 -13.94
N ALA A 725 -39.99 47.20 -14.86
CA ALA A 725 -39.11 47.81 -15.85
C ALA A 725 -38.06 48.75 -15.22
N LEU A 726 -38.48 49.58 -14.25
CA LEU A 726 -37.58 50.48 -13.52
C LEU A 726 -36.64 49.71 -12.58
N SER A 727 -37.10 48.67 -11.89
CA SER A 727 -36.24 47.84 -11.04
C SER A 727 -35.25 46.99 -11.84
N ALA A 728 -35.61 46.52 -13.05
CA ALA A 728 -34.67 45.85 -13.95
C ALA A 728 -33.58 46.80 -14.47
N GLY A 729 -33.94 48.03 -14.85
CA GLY A 729 -32.96 49.05 -15.28
C GLY A 729 -32.03 49.52 -14.16
N VAL A 730 -32.57 49.72 -12.95
CA VAL A 730 -31.78 50.08 -11.75
C VAL A 730 -30.89 48.92 -11.32
N LYS A 731 -31.38 47.67 -11.39
CA LYS A 731 -30.57 46.48 -11.09
C LYS A 731 -29.46 46.27 -12.12
N THR A 732 -29.73 46.41 -13.42
CA THR A 732 -28.70 46.32 -14.47
C THR A 732 -27.65 47.42 -14.36
N ALA A 733 -28.04 48.67 -14.04
CA ALA A 733 -27.09 49.75 -13.80
C ALA A 733 -26.27 49.55 -12.51
N TYR A 734 -26.90 48.97 -11.47
CA TYR A 734 -26.25 48.63 -10.21
C TYR A 734 -25.26 47.46 -10.37
N ASP A 735 -25.65 46.42 -11.10
CA ASP A 735 -24.81 45.24 -11.36
C ASP A 735 -23.63 45.60 -12.28
N GLU A 736 -23.81 46.48 -13.28
CA GLU A 736 -22.70 46.94 -14.15
C GLU A 736 -21.75 47.89 -13.41
N LYS A 737 -22.27 48.74 -12.51
CA LYS A 737 -21.42 49.57 -11.63
C LYS A 737 -20.60 48.69 -10.69
N LYS A 738 -21.21 47.65 -10.10
CA LYS A 738 -20.55 46.68 -9.24
C LYS A 738 -19.51 45.83 -9.98
N PHE A 739 -19.73 45.55 -11.26
CA PHE A 739 -18.78 44.86 -12.14
C PHE A 739 -17.58 45.76 -12.50
N SER A 740 -17.83 47.02 -12.88
CA SER A 740 -16.78 48.01 -13.17
C SER A 740 -15.90 48.31 -11.96
N ASP A 741 -16.50 48.46 -10.78
CA ASP A 741 -15.78 48.72 -9.52
C ASP A 741 -14.97 47.49 -9.06
N ALA A 742 -15.31 46.28 -9.52
CA ALA A 742 -14.59 45.04 -9.24
C ALA A 742 -13.40 44.75 -10.18
N ILE A 743 -13.40 45.29 -11.41
CA ILE A 743 -12.34 45.02 -12.41
C ILE A 743 -11.10 45.90 -12.22
N ALA A 744 -11.26 47.18 -11.87
CA ALA A 744 -10.13 48.11 -11.73
C ALA A 744 -9.08 47.69 -10.66
N PRO A 745 -9.46 47.11 -9.50
CA PRO A 745 -8.49 46.55 -8.55
C PRO A 745 -7.75 45.31 -9.07
N ILE A 746 -8.41 44.50 -9.91
CA ILE A 746 -7.85 43.25 -10.47
C ILE A 746 -6.77 43.56 -11.52
N GLU A 747 -6.97 44.59 -12.35
CA GLU A 747 -5.94 45.02 -13.32
C GLU A 747 -4.71 45.63 -12.64
N ARG A 748 -4.89 46.42 -11.58
CA ARG A 748 -3.78 46.91 -10.75
C ARG A 748 -3.03 45.78 -10.06
N TYR A 749 -3.75 44.78 -9.54
CA TYR A 749 -3.15 43.57 -8.96
C TYR A 749 -2.34 42.77 -10.00
N LYS A 750 -2.84 42.59 -11.23
CA LYS A 750 -2.10 41.90 -12.31
C LYS A 750 -0.82 42.65 -12.71
N SER A 751 -0.88 43.98 -12.83
CA SER A 751 0.29 44.81 -13.16
C SER A 751 1.35 44.80 -12.04
N ASN A 752 0.92 44.89 -10.78
CA ASN A 752 1.84 44.84 -9.63
C ASN A 752 2.43 43.44 -9.43
N LYS A 753 1.65 42.38 -9.64
CA LYS A 753 2.12 40.99 -9.58
C LYS A 753 3.26 40.75 -10.56
N ALA A 754 3.11 41.13 -11.83
CA ALA A 754 4.15 40.91 -12.84
C ALA A 754 5.44 41.70 -12.54
N LYS A 755 5.32 42.93 -12.02
CA LYS A 755 6.48 43.73 -11.59
C LYS A 755 7.21 43.07 -10.42
N ILE A 756 6.48 42.63 -9.40
CA ILE A 756 7.02 41.93 -8.23
C ILE A 756 7.69 40.63 -8.66
N GLU A 757 7.05 39.80 -9.49
CA GLU A 757 7.63 38.55 -10.00
C GLU A 757 8.92 38.77 -10.80
N SER A 758 8.99 39.85 -11.60
CA SER A 758 10.20 40.17 -12.37
C SER A 758 11.36 40.63 -11.48
N GLN A 759 11.08 41.48 -10.49
CA GLN A 759 12.07 41.97 -9.54
C GLN A 759 12.62 40.79 -8.72
N PHE A 760 11.72 39.96 -8.21
CA PHE A 760 12.06 38.79 -7.42
C PHE A 760 12.97 37.79 -8.14
N LYS A 761 12.77 37.63 -9.46
CA LYS A 761 13.62 36.77 -10.28
C LYS A 761 15.02 37.33 -10.45
N VAL A 762 15.15 38.66 -10.58
CA VAL A 762 16.45 39.35 -10.62
C VAL A 762 17.16 39.17 -9.29
N ASP A 763 16.45 39.30 -8.18
CA ASP A 763 17.01 39.25 -6.83
C ASP A 763 17.55 37.86 -6.46
N ILE A 764 16.84 36.80 -6.86
CA ILE A 764 17.31 35.42 -6.70
C ILE A 764 18.61 35.18 -7.48
N GLU A 765 18.75 35.74 -8.68
CA GLU A 765 19.97 35.60 -9.48
C GLU A 765 21.13 36.43 -8.89
N THR A 766 20.86 37.63 -8.36
CA THR A 766 21.86 38.43 -7.63
C THR A 766 22.39 37.71 -6.38
N ILE A 767 21.50 37.09 -5.59
CA ILE A 767 21.89 36.29 -4.41
C ILE A 767 22.78 35.11 -4.82
N LYS A 768 22.43 34.39 -5.90
CA LYS A 768 23.26 33.29 -6.44
C LYS A 768 24.62 33.77 -6.93
N GLN A 769 24.67 34.93 -7.59
CA GLN A 769 25.91 35.51 -8.09
C GLN A 769 26.84 35.91 -6.93
N ASN A 770 26.33 36.65 -5.95
CA ASN A 770 27.07 37.01 -4.74
C ASN A 770 27.57 35.77 -3.98
N PHE A 771 26.77 34.70 -3.95
CA PHE A 771 27.18 33.42 -3.36
C PHE A 771 28.33 32.73 -4.13
N SER A 772 28.31 32.79 -5.47
CA SER A 772 29.39 32.24 -6.30
C SER A 772 30.72 33.00 -6.12
N GLU A 773 30.65 34.30 -5.85
CA GLU A 773 31.80 35.17 -5.58
C GLU A 773 32.36 35.00 -4.15
N LEU A 774 31.55 34.47 -3.22
CA LEU A 774 31.94 34.16 -1.83
C LEU A 774 32.75 32.87 -1.69
N SER A 775 32.53 31.89 -2.57
CA SER A 775 33.17 30.57 -2.48
C SER A 775 34.71 30.62 -2.42
N PRO A 776 35.42 31.46 -3.21
CA PRO A 776 36.88 31.60 -3.12
C PRO A 776 37.35 32.22 -1.80
N THR A 777 36.60 33.19 -1.26
CA THR A 777 36.91 33.89 0.00
C THR A 777 36.77 32.96 1.21
N VAL A 778 35.73 32.12 1.23
CA VAL A 778 35.54 31.06 2.24
C VAL A 778 36.67 30.03 2.17
N LEU A 779 37.17 29.70 0.98
CA LEU A 779 38.31 28.79 0.79
C LEU A 779 39.63 29.40 1.29
N GLN A 780 39.85 30.70 1.09
CA GLN A 780 41.00 31.42 1.67
C GLN A 780 40.93 31.47 3.19
N LEU A 781 39.75 31.74 3.75
CA LEU A 781 39.44 31.71 5.19
C LEU A 781 39.83 30.38 5.84
N SER A 782 39.40 29.27 5.24
CA SER A 782 39.66 27.93 5.78
C SER A 782 41.15 27.59 5.75
N THR A 783 41.88 28.09 4.74
CA THR A 783 43.35 27.97 4.63
C THR A 783 44.09 28.85 5.63
N SER A 784 43.59 30.06 5.92
CA SER A 784 44.12 30.94 6.97
C SER A 784 43.89 30.38 8.38
N ILE A 785 42.73 29.76 8.65
CA ILE A 785 42.45 29.08 9.93
C ILE A 785 43.43 27.92 10.20
N GLU A 786 43.90 27.22 9.15
CA GLU A 786 44.90 26.16 9.28
C GLU A 786 46.33 26.68 9.51
N THR A 787 46.64 27.91 9.09
CA THR A 787 48.01 28.45 9.08
C THR A 787 48.27 29.57 10.10
N SER A 788 47.22 30.22 10.62
CA SER A 788 47.31 31.41 11.49
C SER A 788 46.57 31.20 12.82
N VAL A 789 47.27 31.52 13.93
CA VAL A 789 46.72 31.57 15.30
C VAL A 789 46.20 32.97 15.64
N GLU A 790 46.35 33.96 14.75
CA GLU A 790 46.03 35.35 15.06
C GLU A 790 44.62 35.74 14.62
N SER A 791 43.82 36.16 15.61
CA SER A 791 42.37 36.39 15.52
C SER A 791 41.93 37.50 14.57
N GLU A 792 42.85 38.28 14.01
CA GLU A 792 42.55 39.50 13.25
C GLU A 792 42.12 39.19 11.81
N GLU A 793 42.78 38.23 11.13
CA GLU A 793 42.39 37.82 9.77
C GLU A 793 41.04 37.10 9.77
N ILE A 794 40.76 36.27 10.78
CA ILE A 794 39.45 35.64 10.99
C ILE A 794 38.38 36.71 11.23
N GLY A 795 38.71 37.78 11.97
CA GLY A 795 37.81 38.90 12.22
C GLY A 795 37.37 39.61 10.93
N ILE A 796 38.31 39.97 10.07
CA ILE A 796 38.04 40.63 8.77
C ILE A 796 37.16 39.75 7.87
N ALA A 797 37.46 38.45 7.89
CA ALA A 797 36.72 37.45 7.14
C ALA A 797 35.27 37.28 7.60
N VAL A 798 35.04 37.27 8.92
CA VAL A 798 33.72 37.23 9.54
C VAL A 798 32.95 38.51 9.22
N GLU A 799 33.57 39.68 9.33
CA GLU A 799 32.95 40.97 8.97
C GLU A 799 32.46 41.01 7.51
N ASN A 800 33.22 40.41 6.58
CA ASN A 800 32.81 40.34 5.16
C ASN A 800 31.61 39.42 4.94
N ILE A 801 31.54 38.28 5.64
CA ILE A 801 30.39 37.36 5.56
C ILE A 801 29.15 38.00 6.21
N GLU A 802 29.33 38.68 7.35
CA GLU A 802 28.27 39.43 8.06
C GLU A 802 27.67 40.51 7.16
N SER A 803 28.50 41.32 6.50
CA SER A 803 28.02 42.38 5.60
C SER A 803 27.09 41.86 4.50
N ILE A 804 27.32 40.63 4.03
CA ILE A 804 26.53 40.02 2.96
C ILE A 804 25.25 39.38 3.51
N ILE A 805 25.31 38.77 4.70
CA ILE A 805 24.12 38.25 5.40
C ILE A 805 23.18 39.42 5.77
N GLU A 806 23.72 40.51 6.29
CA GLU A 806 22.97 41.74 6.60
C GLU A 806 22.28 42.30 5.35
N GLN A 807 22.99 42.37 4.21
CA GLN A 807 22.38 42.78 2.94
C GLN A 807 21.24 41.84 2.50
N ALA A 808 21.39 40.52 2.67
CA ALA A 808 20.35 39.56 2.32
C ALA A 808 19.12 39.64 3.25
N ILE A 809 19.32 39.88 4.56
CA ILE A 809 18.27 40.05 5.56
C ILE A 809 17.53 41.37 5.36
N GLU A 810 18.25 42.48 5.15
CA GLU A 810 17.66 43.79 4.85
C GLU A 810 16.78 43.71 3.61
N TYR A 811 17.24 43.01 2.58
CA TYR A 811 16.49 42.75 1.37
C TYR A 811 15.24 41.88 1.61
N SER A 812 15.35 40.83 2.44
CA SER A 812 14.21 40.00 2.85
C SER A 812 13.15 40.80 3.62
N ASN A 813 13.58 41.70 4.49
CA ASN A 813 12.68 42.57 5.26
C ASN A 813 12.00 43.62 4.37
N GLU A 814 12.69 44.13 3.35
CA GLU A 814 12.11 45.03 2.35
C GLU A 814 11.02 44.31 1.53
N ILE A 815 11.27 43.05 1.15
CA ILE A 815 10.28 42.16 0.52
C ILE A 815 9.06 41.94 1.42
N ASP A 816 9.26 41.61 2.69
CA ASP A 816 8.16 41.40 3.65
C ASP A 816 7.36 42.69 3.86
N THR A 817 8.01 43.84 3.93
CA THR A 817 7.36 45.15 4.06
C THR A 817 6.49 45.47 2.82
N GLN A 818 7.00 45.20 1.61
CA GLN A 818 6.25 45.37 0.37
C GLN A 818 5.09 44.36 0.25
N LEU A 819 5.26 43.14 0.80
CA LEU A 819 4.24 42.10 0.83
C LEU A 819 3.14 42.33 1.88
N ILE A 820 3.45 42.98 3.00
CA ILE A 820 2.50 43.33 4.07
C ILE A 820 1.60 44.50 3.66
N ALA A 821 2.09 45.43 2.84
CA ALA A 821 1.28 46.53 2.30
C ALA A 821 0.15 46.08 1.35
N LEU A 822 0.34 44.96 0.63
CA LEU A 822 -0.63 44.41 -0.34
C LEU A 822 -1.96 43.93 0.29
N PRO A 823 -1.96 43.20 1.42
CA PRO A 823 -3.16 42.84 2.17
C PRO A 823 -3.92 44.02 2.76
N GLU A 824 -3.24 45.07 3.25
CA GLU A 824 -3.90 46.25 3.85
C GLU A 824 -4.72 47.02 2.81
N GLU A 825 -4.19 47.19 1.58
CA GLU A 825 -4.95 47.79 0.47
C GLU A 825 -6.17 46.92 0.07
N LEU A 826 -6.02 45.59 0.12
CA LEU A 826 -7.10 44.63 -0.18
C LEU A 826 -8.16 44.59 0.92
N GLU A 827 -7.77 44.75 2.18
CA GLU A 827 -8.67 44.81 3.33
C GLU A 827 -9.41 46.16 3.39
N HIS A 828 -8.75 47.27 3.01
CA HIS A 828 -9.38 48.56 2.80
C HIS A 828 -10.44 48.49 1.69
N ALA A 829 -10.15 47.81 0.57
CA ALA A 829 -11.12 47.58 -0.50
C ALA A 829 -12.32 46.72 -0.03
N LYS A 830 -12.08 45.67 0.77
CA LYS A 830 -13.14 44.84 1.36
C LYS A 830 -13.99 45.60 2.39
N LYS A 831 -13.35 46.41 3.26
CA LYS A 831 -14.03 47.26 4.25
C LYS A 831 -14.89 48.32 3.57
N PHE A 832 -14.39 48.94 2.50
CA PHE A 832 -15.16 49.88 1.67
C PHE A 832 -16.37 49.23 0.99
N VAL A 833 -16.23 48.00 0.50
CA VAL A 833 -17.36 47.22 -0.06
C VAL A 833 -18.39 46.87 1.03
N SER A 834 -17.96 46.59 2.26
CA SER A 834 -18.86 46.26 3.38
C SER A 834 -19.58 47.47 4.00
N SER A 835 -18.98 48.67 3.97
CA SER A 835 -19.52 49.88 4.61
C SER A 835 -20.65 50.55 3.82
N ILE A 836 -20.91 50.10 2.59
CA ILE A 836 -22.00 50.61 1.75
C ILE A 836 -23.34 49.91 2.07
N GLY A 837 -23.34 48.89 2.95
CA GLY A 837 -24.54 48.24 3.46
C GLY A 837 -25.06 48.86 4.76
N MET A 838 -26.00 49.80 4.65
CA MET A 838 -26.97 50.31 5.65
C MET A 838 -26.95 51.83 5.87
N SER A 839 -27.88 52.54 5.22
CA SER A 839 -28.85 53.45 5.86
C SER A 839 -29.65 54.17 4.77
N GLY A 840 -30.97 54.27 4.98
CA GLY A 840 -31.88 54.97 4.08
C GLY A 840 -31.89 56.49 4.31
N THR A 841 -32.49 57.18 3.33
CA THR A 841 -32.92 58.60 3.31
C THR A 841 -31.76 59.62 3.38
N THR A 842 -31.51 60.46 2.39
CA THR A 842 -32.37 61.54 1.88
C THR A 842 -31.82 62.10 0.56
N SER A 843 -32.69 62.80 -0.17
CA SER A 843 -32.40 63.59 -1.37
C SER A 843 -31.18 64.51 -1.27
N GLY A 844 -30.37 64.55 -2.31
CA GLY A 844 -29.39 65.60 -2.56
C GLY A 844 -28.83 65.50 -3.97
N GLU A 845 -29.20 66.42 -4.85
CA GLU A 845 -28.55 66.63 -6.15
C GLU A 845 -27.06 66.91 -5.93
N VAL A 846 -26.20 66.14 -6.63
CA VAL A 846 -24.79 66.51 -6.82
C VAL A 846 -24.56 66.66 -8.32
N VAL A 847 -24.50 67.92 -8.73
CA VAL A 847 -24.00 68.34 -10.04
C VAL A 847 -22.49 68.09 -10.07
N ILE A 848 -22.04 67.16 -10.90
CA ILE A 848 -20.61 66.98 -11.20
C ILE A 848 -20.29 67.72 -12.49
N SER A 849 -19.59 68.84 -12.36
CA SER A 849 -18.95 69.55 -13.47
C SER A 849 -17.73 68.77 -13.96
N LYS A 850 -17.64 68.60 -15.29
CA LYS A 850 -16.45 68.06 -15.97
C LYS A 850 -15.27 69.04 -15.89
N PRO A 851 -14.03 68.59 -15.66
CA PRO A 851 -12.86 69.31 -16.12
C PRO A 851 -12.43 68.85 -17.52
N LYS A 852 -12.04 69.85 -18.32
CA LYS A 852 -11.44 69.76 -19.66
C LYS A 852 -10.16 68.93 -19.66
N ALA A 853 -9.98 68.14 -20.71
CA ALA A 853 -8.69 67.59 -21.11
C ALA A 853 -7.88 68.65 -21.89
N GLU A 854 -6.57 68.71 -21.64
CA GLU A 854 -5.57 69.18 -22.61
C GLU A 854 -4.50 68.10 -22.78
N PRO A 855 -3.92 67.93 -23.99
CA PRO A 855 -3.07 66.80 -24.31
C PRO A 855 -1.57 67.12 -24.27
N THR A 856 -0.80 66.03 -24.32
CA THR A 856 0.57 65.89 -24.87
C THR A 856 1.76 66.17 -23.94
N GLN A 857 2.58 65.13 -23.71
CA GLN A 857 3.85 65.01 -24.42
C GLN A 857 4.29 63.55 -24.52
N VAL A 858 4.48 63.12 -25.78
CA VAL A 858 5.12 61.89 -26.20
C VAL A 858 6.62 62.14 -26.16
N VAL A 859 7.39 61.28 -25.48
CA VAL A 859 8.82 61.12 -25.75
C VAL A 859 9.03 59.73 -26.33
N ASP A 860 9.51 59.78 -27.57
CA ASP A 860 9.87 58.72 -28.48
C ASP A 860 11.19 58.06 -28.04
N VAL A 861 11.22 56.73 -27.98
CA VAL A 861 12.47 55.96 -27.90
C VAL A 861 12.42 54.89 -28.98
N THR A 862 12.96 55.27 -30.13
CA THR A 862 13.20 54.41 -31.28
C THR A 862 14.71 54.09 -31.34
N THR A 863 15.07 52.83 -31.04
CA THR A 863 16.14 52.00 -31.68
C THR A 863 17.62 52.46 -31.46
N ILE A 864 18.68 51.65 -31.21
CA ILE A 864 19.28 50.53 -31.95
C ILE A 864 20.35 49.83 -31.07
N ILE A 865 20.44 48.51 -31.25
CA ILE A 865 21.46 47.54 -30.80
C ILE A 865 22.83 47.82 -31.45
N GLU A 866 23.92 47.81 -30.67
CA GLU A 866 25.28 47.31 -31.02
C GLU A 866 26.21 47.63 -29.83
N SER A 867 26.82 46.68 -29.14
CA SER A 867 27.98 45.95 -29.63
C SER A 867 28.34 44.82 -28.65
N LYS A 868 28.67 43.64 -29.21
CA LYS A 868 29.51 42.62 -28.58
C LYS A 868 30.92 42.76 -29.17
N VAL A 869 31.90 43.02 -28.31
CA VAL A 869 33.28 42.50 -28.36
C VAL A 869 33.64 42.11 -26.94
#